data_AF-A0A521SB45-F1
#
_entry.id   AF-A0A521SB45-F1
#
_cell.length_a   1.000
_cell.length_b   1.000
_cell.length_c   1.000
_cell.angle_alpha   90.00
_cell.angle_beta   90.00
_cell.angle_gamma   90.00
#
_symmetry.space_group_name_H-M   'P 1'
#
loop_
_entity.id
_entity.type
_entity.pdbx_description
1 polymer ?
#
loop_
_entity_poly.entity_id
_entity_poly.type
_entity_poly.pdbx_seq_one_letter_code
_entity_poly.pdbx_strand_id
1 'polypeptide(L)'
;MCALLIVGIIIGIAARDLGWQHPLFSEAQGLENVTLSNGTVVRSESSPKVYLLESGLKRWIDSAASFDAQGFRWDQVVTVADAALAAYPEGEPVTAQTIILLPGEEKVLPDLAPLAMRDIRLGKRDGRTILRFSSLFVNKGGGPLELLAKHGIVPTADEVVETHEHIERADGVFRDVAVGTFMWHEIHRHYHYNDFGDYKLELVRLAPGVEVRAVPPAVTQKTTFCMRDDVPVSLDLDGAPLRKRFTVCGKDRQGVSVGWADNYPSTLPDQYIDIQDFPAGTYRLSFVVDPQRRFVETRYDNNASAVLLTIDPKKGAVKVLASVAPFTTPDNRLPDGMLVRGDASPNVYVIRRNRKRLLANEQVFASYGYAWSDVNVLPQGAVDAISRDRLIRLTGTNAVWILNNAGYRRQLLSPEVMASYGFTDADVSVVNAAEFAQYPESDLVRLQDEGDVYSVTSKRRIGLIDDLAGLGLSGDAIHTVNREDFASYGVSIVAKDLDVPWDIVFLPDGDMLVTERPGRLRRLGAHPASIAIPGAFEFGEGGVMGLALHPEFAFNSLVYVYFTSDDGGTQHNRIVRYRLDGNRLVQDKVIITDIPSAIYHDGGQIAFGPDGMLYVTTGDANDDTLAQDTGSLAGKTLRLTPDGDVPSDNPFGTAVWSYGHRNAQGLAWDAQGRLWETEHGRSGATSGYDELNLIEKGKNYGWPTIQGDETQEGLVAPVFQSGADTTWAPSGIASLNGSLFFAGLKGSSLYEAVPRDDGRIVVFRMHLAGEYGRLRAVTVGPDGFLYVSTSNRDGRGDILTGDDKILQIRPDFLRAN
;
A
#
# COMPACT_ATOMS: atom_id res chain seq x y z
N MET A 1 54.54 -35.21 -34.68
CA MET A 1 55.06 -33.89 -35.13
C MET A 1 56.22 -33.35 -34.26
N CYS A 2 57.05 -34.21 -33.66
CA CYS A 2 58.14 -33.77 -32.77
C CYS A 2 59.45 -33.32 -33.47
N ALA A 3 59.50 -33.32 -34.81
CA ALA A 3 60.67 -32.85 -35.56
C ALA A 3 60.53 -31.41 -36.09
N LEU A 4 59.38 -30.75 -35.91
CA LEU A 4 59.13 -29.38 -36.39
C LEU A 4 59.25 -28.29 -35.30
N LEU A 5 59.28 -28.66 -34.02
CA LEU A 5 59.41 -27.69 -32.91
C LEU A 5 60.84 -27.17 -32.70
N ILE A 6 61.87 -27.94 -33.08
CA ILE A 6 63.28 -27.55 -32.84
C ILE A 6 63.80 -26.59 -33.92
N VAL A 7 63.20 -26.59 -35.12
CA VAL A 7 63.54 -25.63 -36.19
C VAL A 7 62.95 -24.24 -35.92
N GLY A 8 61.79 -24.16 -35.24
CA GLY A 8 61.13 -22.88 -34.90
C GLY A 8 61.87 -22.05 -33.84
N ILE A 9 62.56 -22.71 -32.88
CA ILE A 9 63.29 -22.03 -31.81
C ILE A 9 64.63 -21.46 -32.32
N ILE A 10 65.27 -22.11 -33.29
CA ILE A 10 66.54 -21.63 -33.86
C ILE A 10 66.31 -20.45 -34.84
N ILE A 11 65.17 -20.40 -35.53
CA ILE A 11 64.82 -19.26 -36.41
C ILE A 11 64.37 -18.02 -35.59
N GLY A 12 63.76 -18.22 -34.42
CA GLY A 12 63.33 -17.11 -33.54
C GLY A 12 64.49 -16.34 -32.88
N ILE A 13 65.62 -16.98 -32.64
CA ILE A 13 66.80 -16.31 -32.05
C ILE A 13 67.60 -15.55 -33.12
N ALA A 14 67.59 -15.99 -34.38
CA ALA A 14 68.28 -15.29 -35.48
C ALA A 14 67.49 -14.09 -36.06
N ALA A 15 66.16 -14.04 -35.90
CA ALA A 15 65.34 -12.95 -36.46
C ALA A 15 65.35 -11.65 -35.62
N ARG A 16 65.70 -11.72 -34.33
CA ARG A 16 65.80 -10.52 -33.46
C ARG A 16 67.02 -9.65 -33.75
N ASP A 17 68.10 -10.22 -34.29
CA ASP A 17 69.31 -9.45 -34.65
C ASP A 17 69.27 -8.81 -36.05
N LEU A 18 68.21 -9.07 -36.84
CA LEU A 18 68.06 -8.56 -38.22
C LEU A 18 66.83 -7.66 -38.45
N GLY A 19 66.07 -7.32 -37.40
CA GLY A 19 65.08 -6.22 -37.46
C GLY A 19 63.82 -6.48 -38.30
N TRP A 20 63.37 -7.73 -38.45
CA TRP A 20 62.11 -8.03 -39.15
C TRP A 20 60.94 -8.20 -38.17
N GLN A 21 59.96 -7.31 -38.25
CA GLN A 21 58.67 -7.43 -37.56
C GLN A 21 57.67 -8.21 -38.43
N HIS A 22 57.10 -9.29 -37.91
CA HIS A 22 56.01 -10.05 -38.55
C HIS A 22 54.70 -9.85 -37.75
N PRO A 23 53.51 -9.73 -38.38
CA PRO A 23 52.31 -9.17 -37.73
C PRO A 23 51.55 -10.11 -36.76
N LEU A 24 52.14 -11.22 -36.32
CA LEU A 24 51.43 -12.22 -35.49
C LEU A 24 51.80 -12.18 -33.99
N PHE A 25 52.54 -11.15 -33.55
CA PHE A 25 52.93 -10.98 -32.14
C PHE A 25 52.68 -9.56 -31.59
N SER A 26 51.71 -8.82 -32.15
CA SER A 26 51.43 -7.43 -31.73
C SER A 26 50.12 -7.24 -30.96
N GLU A 27 49.55 -8.26 -30.33
CA GLU A 27 48.34 -8.11 -29.49
C GLU A 27 48.55 -8.52 -28.02
N ALA A 28 49.79 -8.41 -27.51
CA ALA A 28 50.08 -8.51 -26.07
C ALA A 28 50.30 -7.13 -25.40
N GLN A 29 49.78 -6.05 -26.00
CA GLN A 29 49.76 -4.73 -25.38
C GLN A 29 48.34 -4.18 -25.43
N GLY A 30 47.56 -4.42 -24.37
CA GLY A 30 46.20 -3.88 -24.29
C GLY A 30 45.33 -4.28 -23.09
N LEU A 31 45.85 -4.87 -22.01
CA LEU A 31 45.01 -5.36 -20.90
C LEU A 31 45.45 -4.88 -19.50
N GLU A 32 46.08 -3.72 -19.37
CA GLU A 32 46.40 -3.16 -18.03
C GLU A 32 45.17 -2.58 -17.29
N ASN A 33 44.02 -2.45 -17.96
CA ASN A 33 42.76 -1.92 -17.39
C ASN A 33 41.54 -2.82 -17.69
N VAL A 34 41.68 -4.15 -17.62
CA VAL A 34 40.50 -5.04 -17.71
C VAL A 34 39.92 -5.28 -16.33
N THR A 35 38.76 -4.70 -16.07
CA THR A 35 37.91 -5.11 -14.97
C THR A 35 37.35 -6.49 -15.29
N LEU A 36 37.86 -7.52 -14.63
CA LEU A 36 37.40 -8.90 -14.78
C LEU A 36 36.06 -9.04 -14.05
N SER A 37 35.09 -9.67 -14.71
CA SER A 37 33.75 -9.88 -14.17
C SER A 37 33.77 -10.84 -12.98
N ASN A 38 32.78 -10.69 -12.10
CA ASN A 38 32.48 -11.67 -11.07
C ASN A 38 32.27 -13.06 -11.69
N GLY A 39 32.70 -14.13 -11.01
CA GLY A 39 32.62 -15.52 -11.49
C GLY A 39 33.70 -15.95 -12.50
N THR A 40 34.64 -15.08 -12.85
CA THR A 40 35.72 -15.42 -13.79
C THR A 40 36.79 -16.27 -13.09
N VAL A 41 37.21 -17.37 -13.72
CA VAL A 41 38.33 -18.19 -13.25
C VAL A 41 39.60 -17.76 -13.97
N VAL A 42 40.62 -17.39 -13.21
CA VAL A 42 41.81 -16.69 -13.74
C VAL A 42 43.11 -17.24 -13.17
N ARG A 43 44.19 -17.08 -13.93
CA ARG A 43 45.56 -17.30 -13.43
C ARG A 43 46.45 -16.16 -13.87
N SER A 44 47.55 -15.92 -13.16
CA SER A 44 48.52 -14.93 -13.60
C SER A 44 49.55 -15.53 -14.56
N GLU A 45 50.19 -14.69 -15.37
CA GLU A 45 51.26 -15.12 -16.28
C GLU A 45 52.47 -15.75 -15.56
N SER A 46 52.75 -15.31 -14.33
CA SER A 46 53.90 -15.79 -13.55
C SER A 46 53.59 -16.95 -12.61
N SER A 47 52.32 -17.30 -12.40
CA SER A 47 51.90 -18.26 -11.37
C SER A 47 51.01 -19.38 -11.93
N PRO A 48 51.25 -20.65 -11.53
CA PRO A 48 50.36 -21.75 -11.87
C PRO A 48 49.08 -21.76 -11.02
N LYS A 49 48.95 -20.90 -10.00
CA LYS A 49 47.76 -20.83 -9.16
C LYS A 49 46.56 -20.30 -9.95
N VAL A 50 45.43 -20.98 -9.80
CA VAL A 50 44.15 -20.57 -10.37
C VAL A 50 43.30 -19.95 -9.27
N TYR A 51 42.61 -18.86 -9.59
CA TYR A 51 41.77 -18.10 -8.69
C TYR A 51 40.38 -17.95 -9.27
N LEU A 52 39.35 -18.02 -8.43
CA LEU A 52 38.00 -17.54 -8.76
C LEU A 52 37.90 -16.06 -8.33
N LEU A 53 37.37 -15.21 -9.21
CA LEU A 53 37.00 -13.85 -8.83
C LEU A 53 35.56 -13.84 -8.32
N GLU A 54 35.37 -13.49 -7.05
CA GLU A 54 34.06 -13.51 -6.40
C GLU A 54 33.89 -12.29 -5.48
N SER A 55 32.83 -11.50 -5.69
CA SER A 55 32.48 -10.33 -4.86
C SER A 55 33.65 -9.35 -4.67
N GLY A 56 34.47 -9.16 -5.71
CA GLY A 56 35.65 -8.29 -5.67
C GLY A 56 36.90 -8.92 -5.02
N LEU A 57 36.85 -10.19 -4.62
CA LEU A 57 37.99 -10.94 -4.09
C LEU A 57 38.56 -11.90 -5.14
N LYS A 58 39.86 -12.20 -5.06
CA LYS A 58 40.44 -13.39 -5.70
C LYS A 58 40.56 -14.50 -4.68
N ARG A 59 39.92 -15.64 -4.96
CA ARG A 59 39.90 -16.80 -4.07
C ARG A 59 40.71 -17.92 -4.70
N TRP A 60 41.79 -18.33 -4.06
CA TRP A 60 42.67 -19.38 -4.59
C TRP A 60 41.92 -20.72 -4.64
N ILE A 61 41.89 -21.39 -5.81
CA ILE A 61 41.38 -22.75 -5.93
C ILE A 61 42.50 -23.70 -5.52
N ASP A 62 42.32 -24.35 -4.37
CA ASP A 62 43.44 -24.96 -3.63
C ASP A 62 44.09 -26.17 -4.33
N SER A 63 43.36 -26.82 -5.24
CA SER A 63 43.78 -28.02 -5.95
C SER A 63 43.01 -28.23 -7.25
N ALA A 64 43.54 -29.06 -8.15
CA ALA A 64 42.82 -29.50 -9.34
C ALA A 64 41.54 -30.28 -8.99
N ALA A 65 41.53 -31.01 -7.87
CA ALA A 65 40.34 -31.72 -7.41
C ALA A 65 39.22 -30.74 -7.02
N SER A 66 39.56 -29.65 -6.33
CA SER A 66 38.61 -28.57 -6.03
C SER A 66 38.14 -27.85 -7.28
N PHE A 67 39.02 -27.65 -8.27
CA PHE A 67 38.65 -27.08 -9.56
C PHE A 67 37.60 -27.94 -10.28
N ASP A 68 37.86 -29.25 -10.38
CA ASP A 68 36.97 -30.21 -11.02
C ASP A 68 35.65 -30.39 -10.24
N ALA A 69 35.70 -30.40 -8.90
CA ALA A 69 34.53 -30.54 -8.04
C ALA A 69 33.53 -29.38 -8.20
N GLN A 70 34.01 -28.18 -8.51
CA GLN A 70 33.19 -27.01 -8.78
C GLN A 70 32.61 -26.99 -10.21
N GLY A 71 32.96 -27.96 -11.04
CA GLY A 71 32.51 -28.06 -12.43
C GLY A 71 33.17 -27.06 -13.37
N PHE A 72 34.31 -26.47 -12.98
CA PHE A 72 35.07 -25.59 -13.86
C PHE A 72 35.78 -26.38 -14.95
N ARG A 73 36.00 -25.73 -16.11
CA ARG A 73 36.77 -26.31 -17.21
C ARG A 73 38.05 -25.53 -17.45
N TRP A 74 39.14 -26.25 -17.74
CA TRP A 74 40.45 -25.64 -17.94
C TRP A 74 40.50 -24.64 -19.11
N ASP A 75 39.61 -24.77 -20.09
CA ASP A 75 39.48 -23.82 -21.20
C ASP A 75 38.76 -22.51 -20.83
N GLN A 76 38.16 -22.44 -19.63
CA GLN A 76 37.57 -21.21 -19.07
C GLN A 76 38.61 -20.36 -18.30
N VAL A 77 39.81 -20.90 -18.05
CA VAL A 77 40.83 -20.20 -17.24
C VAL A 77 41.47 -19.08 -18.07
N VAL A 78 41.15 -17.84 -17.73
CA VAL A 78 41.73 -16.66 -18.38
C VAL A 78 43.11 -16.39 -17.78
N THR A 79 44.13 -16.25 -18.63
CA THR A 79 45.46 -15.82 -18.19
C THR A 79 45.52 -14.30 -18.24
N VAL A 80 45.92 -13.67 -17.13
CA VAL A 80 45.98 -12.20 -16.98
C VAL A 80 47.35 -11.75 -16.46
N ALA A 81 47.70 -10.49 -16.71
CA ALA A 81 48.92 -9.89 -16.16
C ALA A 81 48.90 -9.91 -14.62
N ASP A 82 50.07 -10.08 -14.00
CA ASP A 82 50.20 -10.13 -12.53
C ASP A 82 49.60 -8.89 -11.84
N ALA A 83 49.78 -7.71 -12.44
CA ALA A 83 49.25 -6.45 -11.92
C ALA A 83 47.71 -6.41 -11.89
N ALA A 84 47.05 -6.99 -12.90
CA ALA A 84 45.59 -7.04 -12.96
C ALA A 84 45.03 -7.95 -11.86
N LEU A 85 45.68 -9.09 -11.59
CA LEU A 85 45.28 -9.99 -10.50
C LEU A 85 45.65 -9.41 -9.12
N ALA A 86 46.70 -8.59 -9.02
CA ALA A 86 47.10 -7.94 -7.77
C ALA A 86 46.07 -6.90 -7.28
N ALA A 87 45.23 -6.35 -8.17
CA ALA A 87 44.19 -5.40 -7.82
C ALA A 87 43.05 -5.99 -6.96
N TYR A 88 42.92 -7.32 -6.94
CA TYR A 88 41.90 -8.02 -6.16
C TYR A 88 42.48 -8.52 -4.83
N PRO A 89 41.89 -8.15 -3.67
CA PRO A 89 42.26 -8.69 -2.37
C PRO A 89 42.04 -10.21 -2.31
N GLU A 90 42.87 -10.91 -1.53
CA GLU A 90 42.79 -12.36 -1.37
C GLU A 90 41.62 -12.72 -0.45
N GLY A 91 40.77 -13.63 -0.90
CA GLY A 91 39.68 -14.21 -0.13
C GLY A 91 39.98 -15.65 0.29
N GLU A 92 39.09 -16.23 1.10
CA GLU A 92 39.21 -17.62 1.55
C GLU A 92 39.34 -18.58 0.35
N PRO A 93 40.24 -19.58 0.41
CA PRO A 93 40.40 -20.55 -0.67
C PRO A 93 39.08 -21.25 -1.05
N VAL A 94 39.00 -21.63 -2.32
CA VAL A 94 37.94 -22.50 -2.85
C VAL A 94 38.42 -23.94 -2.72
N THR A 95 37.71 -24.72 -1.91
CA THR A 95 37.88 -26.15 -1.71
C THR A 95 36.79 -26.94 -2.44
N ALA A 96 36.92 -28.26 -2.50
CA ALA A 96 35.89 -29.14 -3.07
C ALA A 96 34.52 -29.02 -2.36
N GLN A 97 34.47 -28.57 -1.11
CA GLN A 97 33.22 -28.38 -0.34
C GLN A 97 32.75 -26.91 -0.31
N THR A 98 33.46 -26.01 -0.97
CA THR A 98 33.06 -24.61 -1.01
C THR A 98 31.83 -24.47 -1.90
N ILE A 99 30.77 -23.85 -1.40
CA ILE A 99 29.59 -23.52 -2.20
C ILE A 99 29.86 -22.18 -2.89
N ILE A 100 29.67 -22.14 -4.21
CA ILE A 100 29.91 -20.96 -5.04
C ILE A 100 28.63 -20.66 -5.83
N LEU A 101 28.20 -19.41 -5.80
CA LEU A 101 27.10 -18.89 -6.63
C LEU A 101 27.72 -18.04 -7.74
N LEU A 102 27.75 -18.56 -8.96
CA LEU A 102 28.28 -17.81 -10.09
C LEU A 102 27.19 -16.87 -10.65
N PRO A 103 27.56 -15.70 -11.19
CA PRO A 103 26.58 -14.75 -11.72
C PRO A 103 25.65 -15.39 -12.76
N GLY A 104 24.35 -15.15 -12.60
CA GLY A 104 23.30 -15.70 -13.45
C GLY A 104 22.79 -17.06 -12.99
N GLU A 105 23.47 -17.73 -12.05
CA GLU A 105 22.97 -18.98 -11.46
C GLU A 105 21.85 -18.71 -10.45
N GLU A 106 21.76 -17.51 -9.87
CA GLU A 106 20.80 -17.20 -8.79
C GLU A 106 19.33 -17.43 -9.21
N LYS A 107 19.05 -17.41 -10.51
CA LYS A 107 17.71 -17.62 -11.08
C LYS A 107 17.42 -19.04 -11.55
N VAL A 108 18.41 -19.93 -11.53
CA VAL A 108 18.27 -21.32 -12.05
C VAL A 108 18.62 -22.38 -11.01
N LEU A 109 19.15 -21.98 -9.86
CA LEU A 109 19.43 -22.90 -8.76
C LEU A 109 18.15 -23.33 -8.03
N PRO A 110 18.16 -24.54 -7.44
CA PRO A 110 17.07 -24.99 -6.58
C PRO A 110 17.02 -24.24 -5.23
N ASP A 111 15.92 -24.44 -4.52
CA ASP A 111 15.72 -24.02 -3.13
C ASP A 111 14.92 -25.12 -2.41
N LEU A 112 15.59 -26.01 -1.69
CA LEU A 112 14.99 -27.21 -1.10
C LEU A 112 14.38 -26.90 0.26
N ALA A 113 13.05 -26.83 0.28
CA ALA A 113 12.32 -26.50 1.49
C ALA A 113 11.46 -27.69 1.96
N PRO A 114 11.71 -28.26 3.15
CA PRO A 114 10.88 -29.34 3.68
C PRO A 114 9.48 -28.84 4.09
N LEU A 115 8.47 -29.67 3.86
CA LEU A 115 7.15 -29.51 4.46
C LEU A 115 7.15 -30.06 5.89
N ALA A 116 6.20 -29.63 6.72
CA ALA A 116 5.99 -30.25 8.02
C ALA A 116 5.55 -31.72 7.85
N MET A 117 6.18 -32.62 8.61
CA MET A 117 5.87 -34.06 8.56
C MET A 117 4.40 -34.34 8.89
N ARG A 118 3.83 -35.35 8.23
CA ARG A 118 2.40 -35.72 8.33
C ARG A 118 2.24 -37.21 8.63
N ASP A 119 0.99 -37.67 8.75
CA ASP A 119 0.64 -39.07 9.06
C ASP A 119 1.36 -39.63 10.30
N ILE A 120 1.58 -38.77 11.30
CA ILE A 120 2.35 -39.11 12.49
C ILE A 120 1.53 -40.06 13.36
N ARG A 121 2.07 -41.26 13.58
CA ARG A 121 1.39 -42.31 14.37
C ARG A 121 2.39 -43.24 15.04
N LEU A 122 1.96 -43.88 16.11
CA LEU A 122 2.72 -44.96 16.72
C LEU A 122 2.52 -46.28 15.98
N GLY A 123 3.56 -47.10 15.94
CA GLY A 123 3.52 -48.45 15.40
C GLY A 123 4.39 -49.42 16.21
N LYS A 124 4.44 -50.67 15.75
CA LYS A 124 5.33 -51.70 16.28
C LYS A 124 6.23 -52.22 15.16
N ARG A 125 7.52 -52.42 15.47
CA ARG A 125 8.49 -53.10 14.61
C ARG A 125 9.45 -53.88 15.49
N ASP A 126 9.65 -55.16 15.18
CA ASP A 126 10.50 -56.07 15.95
C ASP A 126 10.21 -56.03 17.47
N GLY A 127 8.92 -55.91 17.82
CA GLY A 127 8.44 -55.80 19.20
C GLY A 127 8.60 -54.42 19.86
N ARG A 128 9.32 -53.49 19.23
CA ARG A 128 9.62 -52.14 19.74
C ARG A 128 8.61 -51.11 19.25
N THR A 129 8.38 -50.07 20.06
CA THR A 129 7.50 -48.94 19.72
C THR A 129 8.23 -47.96 18.82
N ILE A 130 7.61 -47.64 17.68
CA ILE A 130 8.17 -46.72 16.69
C ILE A 130 7.23 -45.55 16.42
N LEU A 131 7.77 -44.40 16.09
CA LEU A 131 7.06 -43.23 15.57
C LEU A 131 7.17 -43.24 14.05
N ARG A 132 6.05 -43.46 13.34
CA ARG A 132 5.97 -43.38 11.88
C ARG A 132 5.47 -42.01 11.45
N PHE A 133 5.94 -41.55 10.29
CA PHE A 133 5.58 -40.26 9.71
C PHE A 133 5.84 -40.27 8.19
N SER A 134 5.15 -39.40 7.47
CA SER A 134 5.42 -39.08 6.06
C SER A 134 6.24 -37.79 6.00
N SER A 135 7.25 -37.72 5.12
CA SER A 135 8.09 -36.54 4.92
C SER A 135 8.12 -36.12 3.45
N LEU A 136 8.16 -34.81 3.21
CA LEU A 136 8.17 -34.23 1.87
C LEU A 136 9.08 -33.00 1.85
N PHE A 137 9.70 -32.74 0.71
CA PHE A 137 10.39 -31.47 0.43
C PHE A 137 9.99 -30.97 -0.94
N VAL A 138 9.86 -29.65 -1.07
CA VAL A 138 9.54 -28.95 -2.31
C VAL A 138 10.77 -28.21 -2.81
N ASN A 139 10.92 -28.11 -4.13
CA ASN A 139 11.85 -27.15 -4.72
C ASN A 139 11.14 -25.82 -4.98
N LYS A 140 11.60 -24.75 -4.34
CA LYS A 140 11.08 -23.38 -4.46
C LYS A 140 11.97 -22.45 -5.27
N GLY A 141 13.06 -22.98 -5.83
CA GLY A 141 14.08 -22.21 -6.51
C GLY A 141 13.64 -21.77 -7.89
N GLY A 142 14.56 -21.19 -8.64
CA GLY A 142 14.29 -20.75 -10.02
C GLY A 142 14.52 -21.86 -11.07
N GLY A 143 15.18 -22.96 -10.69
CA GLY A 143 15.35 -24.12 -11.56
C GLY A 143 15.31 -25.46 -10.81
N PRO A 144 15.33 -26.58 -11.55
CA PRO A 144 15.20 -27.91 -10.96
C PRO A 144 16.43 -28.28 -10.12
N LEU A 145 16.24 -29.06 -9.07
CA LEU A 145 17.31 -29.90 -8.55
C LEU A 145 17.47 -31.04 -9.54
N GLU A 146 18.62 -31.14 -10.19
CA GLU A 146 18.89 -32.17 -11.18
C GLU A 146 20.19 -32.90 -10.85
N LEU A 147 20.10 -34.21 -10.63
CA LEU A 147 21.21 -35.05 -10.18
C LEU A 147 21.56 -36.09 -11.23
N LEU A 148 22.85 -36.22 -11.53
CA LEU A 148 23.42 -37.09 -12.55
C LEU A 148 24.40 -38.11 -11.97
N ALA A 149 24.23 -39.38 -12.36
CA ALA A 149 25.22 -40.42 -12.10
C ALA A 149 26.33 -40.35 -13.15
N LYS A 150 27.56 -40.10 -12.73
CA LYS A 150 28.70 -40.12 -13.66
C LYS A 150 28.97 -41.59 -14.02
N HIS A 151 28.75 -41.95 -15.29
CA HIS A 151 29.37 -43.04 -16.08
C HIS A 151 28.44 -43.61 -17.17
N GLY A 152 27.12 -43.33 -17.18
CA GLY A 152 26.20 -43.83 -18.21
C GLY A 152 26.08 -45.37 -18.31
N ILE A 153 26.84 -46.10 -17.49
CA ILE A 153 26.85 -47.55 -17.36
C ILE A 153 25.97 -47.89 -16.17
N VAL A 154 25.00 -48.77 -16.39
CA VAL A 154 24.12 -49.29 -15.35
C VAL A 154 24.84 -50.42 -14.62
N PRO A 155 25.10 -50.30 -13.31
CA PRO A 155 25.71 -51.37 -12.54
C PRO A 155 24.87 -52.66 -12.57
N THR A 156 25.53 -53.81 -12.55
CA THR A 156 24.87 -55.12 -12.48
C THR A 156 24.70 -55.64 -11.05
N ALA A 157 25.22 -54.94 -10.06
CA ALA A 157 25.14 -55.23 -8.63
C ALA A 157 25.10 -53.91 -7.85
N ASP A 158 24.80 -53.95 -6.56
CA ASP A 158 24.82 -52.76 -5.70
C ASP A 158 26.18 -52.06 -5.76
N GLU A 159 26.18 -50.77 -6.10
CA GLU A 159 27.39 -49.98 -6.34
C GLU A 159 27.19 -48.53 -5.91
N VAL A 160 28.20 -47.94 -5.27
CA VAL A 160 28.20 -46.52 -4.91
C VAL A 160 28.98 -45.74 -5.96
N VAL A 161 28.35 -44.71 -6.54
CA VAL A 161 28.92 -43.85 -7.57
C VAL A 161 28.85 -42.38 -7.15
N GLU A 162 29.79 -41.56 -7.61
CA GLU A 162 29.75 -40.11 -7.43
C GLU A 162 28.56 -39.51 -8.19
N THR A 163 27.85 -38.58 -7.56
CA THR A 163 26.71 -37.88 -8.16
C THR A 163 26.97 -36.38 -8.23
N HIS A 164 26.47 -35.78 -9.30
CA HIS A 164 26.68 -34.37 -9.60
C HIS A 164 25.35 -33.67 -9.72
N GLU A 165 25.29 -32.44 -9.22
CA GLU A 165 24.22 -31.51 -9.51
C GLU A 165 24.48 -30.81 -10.83
N HIS A 166 23.51 -30.88 -11.74
CA HIS A 166 23.57 -30.24 -13.04
C HIS A 166 22.94 -28.85 -12.97
N ILE A 167 23.75 -27.82 -13.19
CA ILE A 167 23.33 -26.42 -13.17
C ILE A 167 23.46 -25.86 -14.57
N GLU A 168 22.33 -25.67 -15.25
CA GLU A 168 22.25 -25.08 -16.60
C GLU A 168 21.68 -23.67 -16.54
N ARG A 169 22.42 -22.70 -17.07
CA ARG A 169 22.02 -21.30 -17.15
C ARG A 169 21.15 -21.04 -18.38
N ALA A 170 20.47 -19.89 -18.40
CA ALA A 170 19.59 -19.50 -19.50
C ALA A 170 20.31 -19.33 -20.86
N ASP A 171 21.63 -19.11 -20.85
CA ASP A 171 22.47 -19.04 -22.06
C ASP A 171 22.93 -20.42 -22.57
N GLY A 172 22.52 -21.51 -21.91
CA GLY A 172 22.87 -22.89 -22.24
C GLY A 172 24.25 -23.32 -21.71
N VAL A 173 24.95 -22.45 -20.98
CA VAL A 173 26.18 -22.83 -20.28
C VAL A 173 25.80 -23.63 -19.05
N PHE A 174 26.45 -24.78 -18.85
CA PHE A 174 26.22 -25.62 -17.68
C PHE A 174 27.52 -25.98 -16.95
N ARG A 175 27.38 -26.35 -15.68
CA ARG A 175 28.42 -27.02 -14.89
C ARG A 175 27.80 -28.14 -14.06
N ASP A 176 28.58 -29.21 -13.89
CA ASP A 176 28.22 -30.34 -13.04
C ASP A 176 29.05 -30.27 -11.75
N VAL A 177 28.41 -30.09 -10.61
CA VAL A 177 29.07 -29.92 -9.30
C VAL A 177 28.99 -31.22 -8.54
N ALA A 178 30.10 -31.70 -7.98
CA ALA A 178 30.09 -32.94 -7.19
C ALA A 178 29.35 -32.71 -5.85
N VAL A 179 28.20 -33.36 -5.66
CA VAL A 179 27.32 -33.12 -4.49
C VAL A 179 27.18 -34.34 -3.58
N GLY A 180 27.75 -35.49 -3.92
CA GLY A 180 27.79 -36.64 -3.00
C GLY A 180 27.88 -37.97 -3.72
N THR A 181 27.13 -38.97 -3.22
CA THR A 181 27.11 -40.30 -3.84
C THR A 181 25.69 -40.84 -4.04
N PHE A 182 25.47 -41.49 -5.17
CA PHE A 182 24.35 -42.40 -5.38
C PHE A 182 24.73 -43.84 -5.04
N MET A 183 23.78 -44.60 -4.50
CA MET A 183 23.83 -46.06 -4.36
C MET A 183 22.88 -46.68 -5.39
N TRP A 184 23.42 -47.44 -6.34
CA TRP A 184 22.62 -48.32 -7.19
C TRP A 184 22.11 -49.47 -6.34
N HIS A 185 20.81 -49.76 -6.41
CA HIS A 185 20.23 -50.93 -5.75
C HIS A 185 19.70 -51.91 -6.81
N GLU A 186 20.34 -53.06 -6.96
CA GLU A 186 20.11 -54.03 -8.03
C GLU A 186 18.65 -54.49 -8.09
N ILE A 187 18.07 -54.78 -6.93
CA ILE A 187 16.68 -55.27 -6.82
C ILE A 187 15.69 -54.19 -7.26
N HIS A 188 15.97 -52.91 -6.95
CA HIS A 188 15.09 -51.80 -7.29
C HIS A 188 15.38 -51.21 -8.69
N ARG A 189 16.54 -51.52 -9.26
CA ARG A 189 17.01 -51.09 -10.59
C ARG A 189 17.05 -49.57 -10.79
N HIS A 190 17.37 -48.82 -9.73
CA HIS A 190 17.61 -47.37 -9.79
C HIS A 190 18.55 -46.92 -8.66
N TYR A 191 19.01 -45.67 -8.76
CA TYR A 191 19.86 -45.01 -7.78
C TYR A 191 19.08 -44.43 -6.59
N HIS A 192 19.68 -44.50 -5.41
CA HIS A 192 19.27 -43.84 -4.18
C HIS A 192 20.34 -42.83 -3.78
N TYR A 193 19.99 -41.62 -3.39
CA TYR A 193 20.94 -40.62 -2.90
C TYR A 193 21.22 -40.81 -1.41
N ASN A 194 22.49 -40.92 -1.04
CA ASN A 194 22.93 -41.09 0.34
C ASN A 194 22.99 -39.74 1.08
N ASP A 195 22.63 -39.73 2.36
CA ASP A 195 22.70 -38.56 3.25
C ASP A 195 21.84 -37.35 2.81
N PHE A 196 20.66 -37.58 2.22
CA PHE A 196 19.81 -36.49 1.73
C PHE A 196 19.23 -35.60 2.84
N GLY A 197 18.88 -36.19 3.98
CA GLY A 197 18.25 -35.44 5.06
C GLY A 197 18.37 -36.11 6.41
N ASP A 198 18.09 -35.36 7.46
CA ASP A 198 18.04 -35.86 8.83
C ASP A 198 16.62 -35.77 9.37
N TYR A 199 16.15 -36.86 10.00
CA TYR A 199 15.02 -36.79 10.93
C TYR A 199 15.56 -36.71 12.35
N LYS A 200 15.24 -35.62 13.05
CA LYS A 200 15.71 -35.36 14.42
C LYS A 200 14.53 -35.36 15.36
N LEU A 201 14.57 -36.17 16.40
CA LEU A 201 13.59 -36.17 17.48
C LEU A 201 14.24 -35.71 18.79
N GLU A 202 13.88 -34.52 19.23
CA GLU A 202 14.52 -33.84 20.37
C GLU A 202 13.50 -33.62 21.49
N LEU A 203 13.89 -33.96 22.72
CA LEU A 203 13.06 -33.68 23.89
C LEU A 203 13.01 -32.18 24.14
N VAL A 204 11.80 -31.61 24.17
CA VAL A 204 11.54 -30.22 24.56
C VAL A 204 11.27 -30.15 26.07
N ARG A 205 10.38 -31.02 26.57
CA ARG A 205 9.97 -31.03 27.98
C ARG A 205 9.47 -32.40 28.41
N LEU A 206 9.86 -32.87 29.59
CA LEU A 206 9.31 -34.09 30.19
C LEU A 206 7.85 -33.92 30.60
N ALA A 207 7.07 -35.00 30.52
CA ALA A 207 5.72 -35.02 31.07
C ALA A 207 5.78 -34.85 32.60
N PRO A 208 4.75 -34.25 33.23
CA PRO A 208 4.71 -34.07 34.68
C PRO A 208 4.93 -35.38 35.44
N GLY A 209 5.83 -35.35 36.43
CA GLY A 209 6.16 -36.51 37.27
C GLY A 209 7.07 -37.56 36.61
N VAL A 210 7.61 -37.29 35.42
CA VAL A 210 8.60 -38.15 34.75
C VAL A 210 10.00 -37.63 35.01
N GLU A 211 10.88 -38.49 35.55
CA GLU A 211 12.30 -38.22 35.72
C GLU A 211 13.12 -39.27 34.95
N VAL A 212 14.14 -38.81 34.21
CA VAL A 212 15.08 -39.67 33.48
C VAL A 212 16.50 -39.17 33.63
N ARG A 213 17.48 -40.09 33.58
CA ARG A 213 18.92 -39.74 33.64
C ARG A 213 19.45 -39.18 32.31
N ALA A 214 18.94 -39.68 31.20
CA ALA A 214 19.29 -39.23 29.85
C ALA A 214 18.18 -39.64 28.87
N VAL A 215 18.00 -38.87 27.79
CA VAL A 215 17.15 -39.24 26.65
C VAL A 215 18.07 -39.74 25.53
N PRO A 216 17.77 -40.88 24.89
CA PRO A 216 18.56 -41.35 23.76
C PRO A 216 18.56 -40.30 22.63
N PRO A 217 19.70 -40.04 21.96
CA PRO A 217 19.68 -39.26 20.74
C PRO A 217 18.89 -40.03 19.66
N ALA A 218 17.93 -39.38 19.02
CA ALA A 218 17.25 -39.90 17.84
C ALA A 218 17.51 -39.00 16.65
N VAL A 219 18.63 -39.26 15.97
CA VAL A 219 18.89 -38.78 14.63
C VAL A 219 18.91 -39.98 13.72
N THR A 220 17.96 -40.04 12.78
CA THR A 220 17.97 -41.04 11.72
C THR A 220 18.34 -40.33 10.42
N GLN A 221 19.46 -40.72 9.82
CA GLN A 221 19.83 -40.24 8.49
C GLN A 221 18.91 -40.85 7.44
N LYS A 222 18.52 -40.04 6.47
CA LYS A 222 17.64 -40.40 5.37
C LYS A 222 18.46 -40.59 4.09
N THR A 223 18.56 -41.84 3.64
CA THR A 223 18.86 -42.17 2.24
C THR A 223 17.58 -42.05 1.42
N THR A 224 17.61 -41.41 0.26
CA THR A 224 16.40 -41.32 -0.59
C THR A 224 16.00 -42.71 -1.09
N PHE A 225 14.72 -42.90 -1.39
CA PHE A 225 14.32 -44.04 -2.23
C PHE A 225 14.46 -43.67 -3.69
N CYS A 226 14.13 -42.43 -4.06
CA CYS A 226 14.31 -41.83 -5.39
C CYS A 226 13.87 -40.37 -5.33
N MET A 227 14.52 -39.46 -6.07
CA MET A 227 14.06 -38.07 -6.22
C MET A 227 13.23 -37.89 -7.50
N ARG A 228 11.98 -37.45 -7.34
CA ARG A 228 11.05 -37.27 -8.44
C ARG A 228 9.96 -36.24 -8.13
N ASP A 229 9.26 -35.82 -9.18
CA ASP A 229 8.09 -34.94 -9.07
C ASP A 229 6.88 -35.76 -8.61
N ASP A 230 6.61 -35.84 -7.30
CA ASP A 230 5.51 -36.65 -6.76
C ASP A 230 4.23 -35.85 -6.55
N VAL A 231 4.30 -34.75 -5.80
CA VAL A 231 3.16 -33.94 -5.39
C VAL A 231 3.34 -32.50 -5.89
N PRO A 232 2.37 -31.91 -6.60
CA PRO A 232 2.42 -30.48 -6.92
C PRO A 232 2.09 -29.66 -5.67
N VAL A 233 2.94 -28.69 -5.34
CA VAL A 233 2.77 -27.83 -4.14
C VAL A 233 2.54 -26.37 -4.51
N SER A 234 3.31 -25.83 -5.46
CA SER A 234 3.23 -24.42 -5.87
C SER A 234 3.56 -24.29 -7.36
N LEU A 235 2.60 -24.65 -8.22
CA LEU A 235 2.76 -24.58 -9.68
C LEU A 235 2.60 -23.15 -10.24
N ASP A 236 2.37 -22.18 -9.37
CA ASP A 236 2.32 -20.74 -9.63
C ASP A 236 3.71 -20.08 -9.57
N LEU A 237 4.74 -20.80 -9.09
CA LEU A 237 6.11 -20.32 -9.12
C LEU A 237 6.62 -20.17 -10.56
N ASP A 238 7.42 -19.14 -10.79
CA ASP A 238 8.07 -18.93 -12.09
C ASP A 238 8.97 -20.13 -12.43
N GLY A 239 8.90 -20.62 -13.67
CA GLY A 239 9.60 -21.83 -14.10
C GLY A 239 9.02 -23.17 -13.63
N ALA A 240 7.93 -23.21 -12.85
CA ALA A 240 7.30 -24.46 -12.42
C ALA A 240 6.61 -25.19 -13.59
N PRO A 241 6.98 -26.44 -13.92
CA PRO A 241 6.34 -27.16 -15.01
C PRO A 241 4.96 -27.67 -14.60
N LEU A 242 3.95 -27.48 -15.46
CA LEU A 242 2.58 -27.98 -15.22
C LEU A 242 2.46 -29.51 -15.22
N ARG A 243 3.50 -30.21 -15.70
CA ARG A 243 3.58 -31.67 -15.73
C ARG A 243 4.90 -32.10 -15.10
N LYS A 244 4.91 -33.26 -14.48
CA LYS A 244 6.10 -33.92 -13.94
C LYS A 244 7.19 -34.00 -15.03
N ARG A 245 8.35 -33.39 -14.78
CA ARG A 245 9.58 -33.54 -15.57
C ARG A 245 10.30 -34.82 -15.15
N PHE A 246 10.41 -35.05 -13.85
CA PHE A 246 11.02 -36.23 -13.25
C PHE A 246 9.94 -37.23 -12.85
N THR A 247 9.46 -38.04 -13.81
CA THR A 247 8.34 -38.99 -13.59
C THR A 247 8.77 -40.32 -12.99
N VAL A 248 9.99 -40.75 -13.29
CA VAL A 248 10.58 -41.99 -12.81
C VAL A 248 12.03 -41.74 -12.45
N CYS A 249 12.54 -42.59 -11.57
CA CYS A 249 13.93 -42.64 -11.18
C CYS A 249 14.71 -43.14 -12.40
N GLY A 250 15.42 -42.24 -13.08
CA GLY A 250 16.23 -42.62 -14.23
C GLY A 250 17.37 -43.54 -13.83
N LYS A 251 17.97 -44.18 -14.83
CA LYS A 251 19.18 -45.01 -14.68
C LYS A 251 20.44 -44.17 -14.51
N ASP A 252 20.36 -42.87 -14.73
CA ASP A 252 21.46 -41.93 -14.76
C ASP A 252 21.05 -40.52 -14.30
N ARG A 253 19.74 -40.22 -14.22
CA ARG A 253 19.20 -38.88 -13.91
C ARG A 253 18.01 -38.95 -12.95
N GLN A 254 18.01 -38.10 -11.93
CA GLN A 254 16.90 -37.89 -10.99
C GLN A 254 16.78 -36.41 -10.63
N GLY A 255 15.66 -35.99 -10.04
CA GLY A 255 15.50 -34.58 -9.69
C GLY A 255 14.13 -34.19 -9.18
N VAL A 256 14.00 -32.94 -8.79
CA VAL A 256 12.74 -32.30 -8.36
C VAL A 256 12.61 -30.93 -9.02
N SER A 257 11.54 -30.77 -9.77
CA SER A 257 11.21 -29.54 -10.47
C SER A 257 10.71 -28.45 -9.52
N VAL A 258 10.88 -27.20 -9.92
CA VAL A 258 10.29 -26.04 -9.23
C VAL A 258 8.79 -26.25 -9.02
N GLY A 259 8.30 -25.99 -7.81
CA GLY A 259 6.89 -26.13 -7.44
C GLY A 259 6.42 -27.56 -7.17
N TRP A 260 7.27 -28.57 -7.42
CA TRP A 260 7.01 -29.97 -7.13
C TRP A 260 7.71 -30.41 -5.84
N ALA A 261 7.10 -31.37 -5.18
CA ALA A 261 7.64 -32.03 -4.01
C ALA A 261 7.83 -33.52 -4.24
N ASP A 262 8.91 -34.06 -3.67
CA ASP A 262 9.13 -35.49 -3.53
C ASP A 262 8.50 -35.97 -2.21
N ASN A 263 7.91 -37.17 -2.23
CA ASN A 263 7.06 -37.66 -1.14
C ASN A 263 7.50 -39.03 -0.62
N TYR A 264 7.83 -39.08 0.67
CA TYR A 264 8.16 -40.30 1.38
C TYR A 264 7.04 -40.68 2.35
N PRO A 265 6.09 -41.56 1.94
CA PRO A 265 4.98 -41.93 2.79
C PRO A 265 5.41 -42.80 3.98
N SER A 266 4.69 -42.68 5.10
CA SER A 266 4.93 -43.42 6.35
C SER A 266 4.95 -44.95 6.26
N THR A 267 4.55 -45.51 5.11
CA THR A 267 4.56 -46.95 4.81
C THR A 267 5.93 -47.46 4.37
N LEU A 268 6.86 -46.59 3.99
CA LEU A 268 8.19 -47.00 3.56
C LEU A 268 9.00 -47.60 4.73
N PRO A 269 9.93 -48.56 4.45
CA PRO A 269 10.72 -49.23 5.47
C PRO A 269 11.47 -48.29 6.41
N ASP A 270 11.97 -47.14 5.94
CA ASP A 270 12.82 -46.23 6.73
C ASP A 270 12.12 -44.91 7.11
N GLN A 271 10.78 -44.91 7.14
CA GLN A 271 9.96 -43.77 7.58
C GLN A 271 9.48 -43.94 9.02
N TYR A 272 10.44 -44.11 9.94
CA TYR A 272 10.17 -44.20 11.37
C TYR A 272 11.39 -43.84 12.24
N ILE A 273 11.12 -43.53 13.51
CA ILE A 273 12.13 -43.45 14.58
C ILE A 273 11.75 -44.46 15.67
N ASP A 274 12.72 -45.20 16.19
CA ASP A 274 12.50 -46.05 17.36
C ASP A 274 12.42 -45.20 18.63
N ILE A 275 11.29 -45.29 19.33
CA ILE A 275 10.99 -44.47 20.51
C ILE A 275 10.66 -45.31 21.74
N GLN A 276 10.95 -46.61 21.72
CA GLN A 276 10.58 -47.52 22.81
C GLN A 276 11.13 -47.08 24.17
N ASP A 277 12.35 -46.52 24.16
CA ASP A 277 13.09 -46.12 25.35
C ASP A 277 12.97 -44.62 25.66
N PHE A 278 12.10 -43.91 24.94
CA PHE A 278 11.87 -42.48 25.13
C PHE A 278 10.91 -42.24 26.30
N PRO A 279 11.18 -41.24 27.18
CA PRO A 279 10.23 -40.86 28.22
C PRO A 279 8.96 -40.22 27.64
N ALA A 280 7.89 -40.19 28.43
CA ALA A 280 6.74 -39.38 28.09
C ALA A 280 7.11 -37.89 28.17
N GLY A 281 6.71 -37.10 27.17
CA GLY A 281 7.05 -35.69 27.08
C GLY A 281 6.63 -35.02 25.77
N THR A 282 6.94 -33.74 25.66
CA THR A 282 6.83 -32.95 24.44
C THR A 282 8.15 -33.02 23.69
N TYR A 283 8.06 -33.30 22.39
CA TYR A 283 9.19 -33.46 21.50
C TYR A 283 9.05 -32.56 20.27
N ARG A 284 10.20 -32.18 19.71
CA ARG A 284 10.33 -31.57 18.41
C ARG A 284 10.83 -32.62 17.43
N LEU A 285 10.02 -32.92 16.42
CA LEU A 285 10.37 -33.78 15.31
C LEU A 285 10.70 -32.88 14.10
N SER A 286 11.97 -32.80 13.73
CA SER A 286 12.49 -31.94 12.67
C SER A 286 12.88 -32.75 11.44
N PHE A 287 12.62 -32.21 10.25
CA PHE A 287 13.17 -32.70 8.99
C PHE A 287 14.11 -31.64 8.43
N VAL A 288 15.38 -31.98 8.32
CA VAL A 288 16.42 -31.11 7.75
C VAL A 288 16.83 -31.70 6.41
N VAL A 289 16.57 -30.99 5.33
CA VAL A 289 17.05 -31.35 3.98
C VAL A 289 18.46 -30.82 3.81
N ASP A 290 19.31 -31.58 3.12
CA ASP A 290 20.71 -31.26 2.89
C ASP A 290 21.45 -30.72 4.14
N PRO A 291 21.49 -31.50 5.24
CA PRO A 291 22.06 -31.05 6.50
C PRO A 291 23.57 -30.76 6.41
N GLN A 292 24.23 -31.25 5.37
CA GLN A 292 25.66 -31.04 5.11
C GLN A 292 25.93 -29.91 4.11
N ARG A 293 24.89 -29.28 3.54
CA ARG A 293 24.97 -28.21 2.53
C ARG A 293 25.81 -28.63 1.32
N ARG A 294 25.49 -29.79 0.76
CA ARG A 294 26.19 -30.34 -0.41
C ARG A 294 25.60 -29.85 -1.73
N PHE A 295 24.30 -29.58 -1.79
CA PHE A 295 23.67 -29.03 -2.99
C PHE A 295 23.95 -27.53 -3.07
N VAL A 296 24.05 -27.00 -4.29
CA VAL A 296 24.16 -25.56 -4.54
C VAL A 296 22.75 -24.99 -4.58
N GLU A 297 22.37 -24.32 -3.51
CA GLU A 297 21.01 -23.79 -3.35
C GLU A 297 21.03 -22.26 -3.28
N THR A 298 19.90 -21.65 -3.64
CA THR A 298 19.73 -20.20 -3.43
C THR A 298 19.65 -19.83 -1.96
N ARG A 299 19.19 -20.76 -1.09
CA ARG A 299 19.00 -20.56 0.35
C ARG A 299 19.25 -21.86 1.13
N TYR A 300 19.72 -21.72 2.36
CA TYR A 300 19.90 -22.83 3.32
C TYR A 300 19.20 -22.58 4.66
N ASP A 301 18.76 -21.35 4.91
CA ASP A 301 18.11 -20.92 6.15
C ASP A 301 16.69 -21.47 6.29
N ASN A 302 16.16 -22.01 5.19
CA ASN A 302 14.85 -22.64 5.03
C ASN A 302 14.93 -24.16 4.79
N ASN A 303 16.05 -24.81 5.06
CA ASN A 303 16.18 -26.27 4.84
C ASN A 303 15.59 -27.12 5.98
N ALA A 304 14.84 -26.53 6.90
CA ALA A 304 14.33 -27.21 8.08
C ALA A 304 12.85 -26.94 8.35
N SER A 305 12.09 -28.01 8.59
CA SER A 305 10.71 -27.98 9.09
C SER A 305 10.64 -28.67 10.45
N ALA A 306 9.58 -28.38 11.23
CA ALA A 306 9.40 -28.97 12.54
C ALA A 306 7.94 -29.27 12.86
N VAL A 307 7.74 -30.34 13.64
CA VAL A 307 6.46 -30.69 14.25
C VAL A 307 6.68 -30.83 15.76
N LEU A 308 5.92 -30.08 16.55
CA LEU A 308 5.87 -30.27 17.99
C LEU A 308 4.76 -31.24 18.33
N LEU A 309 5.06 -32.22 19.19
CA LEU A 309 4.14 -33.29 19.51
C LEU A 309 4.41 -33.86 20.91
N THR A 310 3.36 -34.33 21.57
CA THR A 310 3.51 -35.11 22.82
C THR A 310 3.61 -36.59 22.48
N ILE A 311 4.56 -37.29 23.10
CA ILE A 311 4.72 -38.74 23.00
C ILE A 311 4.60 -39.34 24.41
N ASP A 312 3.89 -40.46 24.53
CA ASP A 312 3.98 -41.40 25.66
C ASP A 312 4.06 -42.83 25.10
N PRO A 313 5.29 -43.37 24.92
CA PRO A 313 5.46 -44.69 24.29
C PRO A 313 4.84 -45.82 25.12
N LYS A 314 4.82 -45.68 26.46
CA LYS A 314 4.28 -46.69 27.39
C LYS A 314 2.76 -46.77 27.31
N LYS A 315 2.08 -45.63 27.12
CA LYS A 315 0.63 -45.57 26.94
C LYS A 315 0.20 -45.68 25.48
N GLY A 316 1.14 -45.74 24.54
CA GLY A 316 0.85 -45.78 23.12
C GLY A 316 0.17 -44.49 22.62
N ALA A 317 0.52 -43.33 23.17
CA ALA A 317 -0.09 -42.05 22.81
C ALA A 317 0.87 -41.14 22.04
N VAL A 318 0.36 -40.52 20.97
CA VAL A 318 1.02 -39.43 20.25
C VAL A 318 0.00 -38.37 19.86
N LYS A 319 0.36 -37.09 19.99
CA LYS A 319 -0.50 -35.97 19.59
C LYS A 319 0.34 -34.83 19.02
N VAL A 320 0.01 -34.40 17.80
CA VAL A 320 0.59 -33.20 17.18
C VAL A 320 0.03 -31.95 17.87
N LEU A 321 0.93 -31.06 18.29
CA LEU A 321 0.62 -29.78 18.92
C LEU A 321 0.73 -28.62 17.91
N ALA A 322 1.79 -28.64 17.10
CA ALA A 322 2.03 -27.64 16.08
C ALA A 322 2.86 -28.19 14.93
N SER A 323 2.68 -27.63 13.74
CA SER A 323 3.41 -27.97 12.52
C SER A 323 3.87 -26.68 11.85
N VAL A 324 5.15 -26.61 11.49
CA VAL A 324 5.74 -25.43 10.84
C VAL A 324 6.69 -25.85 9.73
N ALA A 325 6.53 -25.18 8.59
CA ALA A 325 7.42 -25.24 7.44
C ALA A 325 8.02 -23.85 7.18
N PRO A 326 9.17 -23.76 6.48
CA PRO A 326 9.89 -22.52 6.20
C PRO A 326 9.31 -21.69 5.05
N PHE A 327 8.01 -21.87 4.81
CA PHE A 327 7.18 -21.09 3.90
C PHE A 327 5.72 -21.27 4.29
N THR A 328 4.86 -20.37 3.84
CA THR A 328 3.42 -20.44 4.10
C THR A 328 2.81 -21.62 3.33
N THR A 329 2.15 -22.52 4.04
CA THR A 329 1.44 -23.67 3.48
C THR A 329 0.19 -23.97 4.33
N PRO A 330 -0.88 -24.55 3.76
CA PRO A 330 -2.06 -24.98 4.52
C PRO A 330 -1.77 -25.96 5.67
N ASP A 331 -0.61 -26.61 5.69
CA ASP A 331 -0.21 -27.54 6.76
C ASP A 331 0.42 -26.85 7.97
N ASN A 332 0.80 -25.58 7.85
CA ASN A 332 1.30 -24.81 8.98
C ASN A 332 0.15 -24.58 9.95
N ARG A 333 0.29 -25.14 11.15
CA ARG A 333 -0.72 -25.11 12.20
C ARG A 333 -0.03 -24.78 13.50
N LEU A 334 -0.16 -23.54 13.94
CA LEU A 334 0.36 -23.05 15.21
C LEU A 334 -0.83 -22.58 16.06
N PRO A 335 -1.02 -23.15 17.26
CA PRO A 335 -2.14 -22.78 18.11
C PRO A 335 -2.02 -21.35 18.63
N ASP A 336 -3.17 -20.70 18.83
CA ASP A 336 -3.24 -19.38 19.43
C ASP A 336 -2.65 -19.38 20.85
N GLY A 337 -1.89 -18.34 21.19
CA GLY A 337 -1.18 -18.19 22.45
C GLY A 337 0.16 -18.92 22.51
N MET A 338 0.53 -19.69 21.48
CA MET A 338 1.83 -20.36 21.45
C MET A 338 2.97 -19.35 21.39
N LEU A 339 3.97 -19.55 22.25
CA LEU A 339 5.20 -18.77 22.25
C LEU A 339 6.27 -19.49 21.44
N VAL A 340 6.87 -18.80 20.48
CA VAL A 340 7.89 -19.33 19.58
C VAL A 340 9.09 -18.40 19.50
N ARG A 341 10.27 -18.98 19.32
CA ARG A 341 11.47 -18.26 18.88
C ARG A 341 12.23 -19.10 17.86
N GLY A 342 13.00 -18.43 17.01
CA GLY A 342 13.94 -19.11 16.14
C GLY A 342 15.13 -19.66 16.92
N ASP A 343 15.78 -20.69 16.39
CA ASP A 343 17.03 -21.22 16.93
C ASP A 343 18.22 -20.27 16.74
N ALA A 344 18.19 -19.43 15.70
CA ALA A 344 19.20 -18.41 15.41
C ALA A 344 18.84 -16.99 15.91
N SER A 345 17.67 -16.79 16.53
CA SER A 345 17.21 -15.47 16.98
C SER A 345 16.77 -15.47 18.46
N PRO A 346 17.09 -14.40 19.22
CA PRO A 346 16.56 -14.22 20.57
C PRO A 346 15.10 -13.75 20.57
N ASN A 347 14.54 -13.32 19.43
CA ASN A 347 13.21 -12.73 19.36
C ASN A 347 12.13 -13.77 19.67
N VAL A 348 11.26 -13.43 20.62
CA VAL A 348 10.11 -14.24 20.99
C VAL A 348 8.85 -13.66 20.36
N TYR A 349 8.03 -14.55 19.80
CA TYR A 349 6.75 -14.21 19.21
C TYR A 349 5.63 -14.97 19.89
N VAL A 350 4.47 -14.32 20.01
CA VAL A 350 3.21 -14.99 20.33
C VAL A 350 2.41 -15.21 19.05
N ILE A 351 1.80 -16.38 18.92
CA ILE A 351 1.00 -16.74 17.76
C ILE A 351 -0.49 -16.42 18.00
N ARG A 352 -1.13 -15.86 16.97
CA ARG A 352 -2.59 -15.73 16.88
C ARG A 352 -3.01 -15.85 15.42
N ARG A 353 -4.00 -16.70 15.13
CA ARG A 353 -4.53 -16.97 13.79
C ARG A 353 -3.40 -17.28 12.78
N ASN A 354 -2.44 -18.11 13.18
CA ASN A 354 -1.23 -18.44 12.40
C ASN A 354 -0.38 -17.21 11.99
N ARG A 355 -0.49 -16.09 12.72
CA ARG A 355 0.37 -14.91 12.56
C ARG A 355 1.22 -14.70 13.80
N LYS A 356 2.42 -14.17 13.63
CA LYS A 356 3.37 -13.89 14.71
C LYS A 356 3.32 -12.42 15.12
N ARG A 357 3.28 -12.17 16.42
CA ARG A 357 3.42 -10.84 17.02
C ARG A 357 4.65 -10.83 17.91
N LEU A 358 5.53 -9.84 17.71
CA LEU A 358 6.79 -9.74 18.45
C LEU A 358 6.55 -9.32 19.90
N LEU A 359 7.18 -10.02 20.84
CA LEU A 359 7.30 -9.60 22.24
C LEU A 359 8.66 -8.92 22.39
N ALA A 360 8.69 -7.61 22.20
CA ALA A 360 9.92 -6.84 21.91
C ALA A 360 10.99 -6.91 23.01
N ASN A 361 10.60 -7.16 24.27
CA ASN A 361 11.52 -7.25 25.40
C ASN A 361 10.92 -8.05 26.57
N GLU A 362 11.75 -8.27 27.59
CA GLU A 362 11.38 -9.02 28.81
C GLU A 362 10.23 -8.36 29.59
N GLN A 363 10.15 -7.02 29.61
CA GLN A 363 9.05 -6.31 30.27
C GLN A 363 7.70 -6.63 29.60
N VAL A 364 7.64 -6.59 28.28
CA VAL A 364 6.44 -6.99 27.52
C VAL A 364 6.13 -8.45 27.76
N PHE A 365 7.12 -9.34 27.66
CA PHE A 365 6.96 -10.76 27.91
C PHE A 365 6.35 -11.05 29.30
N ALA A 366 6.91 -10.46 30.35
CA ALA A 366 6.44 -10.60 31.72
C ALA A 366 5.07 -9.97 31.96
N SER A 367 4.71 -8.89 31.25
CA SER A 367 3.41 -8.21 31.39
C SER A 367 2.20 -9.09 31.04
N TYR A 368 2.42 -10.17 30.27
CA TYR A 368 1.40 -11.17 29.95
C TYR A 368 1.44 -12.40 30.87
N GLY A 369 2.35 -12.44 31.85
CA GLY A 369 2.52 -13.58 32.75
C GLY A 369 3.13 -14.82 32.07
N TYR A 370 3.80 -14.64 30.93
CA TYR A 370 4.46 -15.73 30.22
C TYR A 370 5.69 -16.25 30.96
N ALA A 371 5.97 -17.54 30.81
CA ALA A 371 7.16 -18.18 31.35
C ALA A 371 8.09 -18.62 30.22
N TRP A 372 9.40 -18.46 30.42
CA TRP A 372 10.41 -18.92 29.45
C TRP A 372 10.33 -20.43 29.14
N SER A 373 9.82 -21.22 30.09
CA SER A 373 9.56 -22.66 29.91
C SER A 373 8.48 -22.98 28.87
N ASP A 374 7.68 -21.99 28.48
CA ASP A 374 6.59 -22.15 27.51
C ASP A 374 7.02 -21.73 26.09
N VAL A 375 8.23 -21.15 25.94
CA VAL A 375 8.78 -20.73 24.65
C VAL A 375 9.33 -21.93 23.89
N ASN A 376 8.77 -22.17 22.70
CA ASN A 376 9.18 -23.27 21.83
C ASN A 376 10.23 -22.77 20.83
N VAL A 377 11.34 -23.50 20.72
CA VAL A 377 12.39 -23.21 19.74
C VAL A 377 12.08 -23.94 18.44
N LEU A 378 11.96 -23.19 17.34
CA LEU A 378 11.69 -23.69 16.00
C LEU A 378 12.82 -23.27 15.05
N PRO A 379 12.98 -23.92 13.88
CA PRO A 379 13.94 -23.47 12.89
C PRO A 379 13.70 -22.01 12.49
N GLN A 380 14.77 -21.22 12.35
CA GLN A 380 14.67 -19.79 12.06
C GLN A 380 13.85 -19.50 10.79
N GLY A 381 14.14 -20.14 9.65
CA GLY A 381 13.37 -19.94 8.42
C GLY A 381 11.89 -20.30 8.55
N ALA A 382 11.56 -21.26 9.41
CA ALA A 382 10.18 -21.63 9.76
C ALA A 382 9.46 -20.53 10.54
N VAL A 383 10.14 -19.88 11.49
CA VAL A 383 9.59 -18.71 12.19
C VAL A 383 9.46 -17.53 11.23
N ASP A 384 10.42 -17.32 10.35
CA ASP A 384 10.44 -16.21 9.40
C ASP A 384 9.29 -16.25 8.40
N ALA A 385 8.89 -17.45 7.97
CA ALA A 385 7.75 -17.70 7.11
C ALA A 385 6.36 -17.45 7.74
N ILE A 386 6.27 -17.30 9.06
CA ILE A 386 5.00 -16.98 9.73
C ILE A 386 4.68 -15.51 9.46
N SER A 387 3.54 -15.26 8.82
CA SER A 387 3.05 -13.90 8.54
C SER A 387 2.95 -13.07 9.81
N ARG A 388 3.27 -11.77 9.72
CA ARG A 388 3.19 -10.88 10.89
C ARG A 388 1.75 -10.52 11.21
N ASP A 389 1.46 -10.41 12.49
CA ASP A 389 0.26 -9.76 12.98
C ASP A 389 0.50 -8.24 12.97
N ARG A 390 -0.33 -7.52 12.22
CA ARG A 390 -0.10 -6.09 11.91
C ARG A 390 -1.14 -5.17 12.51
N LEU A 391 -2.28 -5.68 12.98
CA LEU A 391 -3.34 -4.85 13.51
C LEU A 391 -3.41 -4.98 15.03
N ILE A 392 -3.32 -3.85 15.72
CA ILE A 392 -3.36 -3.81 17.17
C ILE A 392 -4.42 -2.82 17.67
N ARG A 393 -4.94 -3.09 18.87
CA ARG A 393 -5.82 -2.20 19.63
C ARG A 393 -5.34 -2.17 21.07
N LEU A 394 -5.11 -0.98 21.62
CA LEU A 394 -4.81 -0.83 23.03
C LEU A 394 -6.05 -1.19 23.86
N THR A 395 -5.87 -2.02 24.90
CA THR A 395 -6.94 -2.38 25.85
C THR A 395 -7.68 -1.14 26.36
N GLY A 396 -9.01 -1.14 26.26
CA GLY A 396 -9.86 -0.02 26.71
C GLY A 396 -10.07 1.09 25.67
N THR A 397 -9.54 0.93 24.45
CA THR A 397 -9.75 1.88 23.34
C THR A 397 -10.49 1.21 22.18
N ASN A 398 -11.14 2.01 21.33
CA ASN A 398 -11.77 1.53 20.08
C ASN A 398 -10.89 1.79 18.84
N ALA A 399 -9.83 2.59 18.98
CA ALA A 399 -8.94 2.88 17.87
C ALA A 399 -8.16 1.63 17.45
N VAL A 400 -7.88 1.52 16.16
CA VAL A 400 -7.11 0.44 15.55
C VAL A 400 -5.86 1.04 14.94
N TRP A 401 -4.72 0.41 15.20
CA TRP A 401 -3.45 0.80 14.62
C TRP A 401 -2.91 -0.31 13.74
N ILE A 402 -2.31 0.08 12.62
CA ILE A 402 -1.56 -0.80 11.74
C ILE A 402 -0.07 -0.62 12.00
N LEU A 403 0.66 -1.74 12.05
CA LEU A 403 2.11 -1.80 12.17
C LEU A 403 2.75 -2.00 10.79
N ASN A 404 3.76 -1.19 10.48
CA ASN A 404 4.60 -1.43 9.31
C ASN A 404 5.68 -2.51 9.59
N ASN A 405 6.55 -2.78 8.61
CA ASN A 405 7.57 -3.81 8.75
C ASN A 405 8.68 -3.47 9.77
N ALA A 406 8.83 -2.21 10.16
CA ALA A 406 9.75 -1.81 11.21
C ALA A 406 9.08 -1.70 12.59
N GLY A 407 7.77 -1.95 12.67
CA GLY A 407 7.02 -1.89 13.94
C GLY A 407 6.52 -0.49 14.30
N TYR A 408 6.59 0.48 13.37
CA TYR A 408 5.92 1.77 13.57
C TYR A 408 4.41 1.59 13.46
N ARG A 409 3.68 2.23 14.36
CA ARG A 409 2.22 2.24 14.39
C ARG A 409 1.68 3.50 13.72
N ARG A 410 0.61 3.34 12.95
CA ARG A 410 -0.24 4.41 12.43
C ARG A 410 -1.70 4.07 12.71
N GLN A 411 -2.51 5.05 13.11
CA GLN A 411 -3.94 4.83 13.31
C GLN A 411 -4.68 4.67 11.98
N LEU A 412 -5.57 3.70 11.88
CA LEU A 412 -6.56 3.61 10.80
C LEU A 412 -7.76 4.49 11.17
N LEU A 413 -8.15 5.40 10.27
CA LEU A 413 -9.13 6.44 10.58
C LEU A 413 -10.58 5.95 10.56
N SER A 414 -10.88 4.84 9.87
CA SER A 414 -12.23 4.29 9.82
C SER A 414 -12.27 2.77 9.56
N PRO A 415 -13.41 2.10 9.83
CA PRO A 415 -13.62 0.70 9.45
C PRO A 415 -13.52 0.46 7.93
N GLU A 416 -13.93 1.43 7.11
CA GLU A 416 -13.84 1.36 5.65
C GLU A 416 -12.37 1.34 5.19
N VAL A 417 -11.53 2.18 5.80
CA VAL A 417 -10.08 2.15 5.58
C VAL A 417 -9.48 0.81 6.00
N MET A 418 -9.93 0.21 7.10
CA MET A 418 -9.47 -1.13 7.49
C MET A 418 -9.91 -2.21 6.49
N ALA A 419 -11.16 -2.15 6.03
CA ALA A 419 -11.73 -3.09 5.07
C ALA A 419 -11.08 -2.99 3.69
N SER A 420 -10.60 -1.81 3.29
CA SER A 420 -9.90 -1.62 2.01
C SER A 420 -8.57 -2.39 1.92
N TYR A 421 -8.00 -2.79 3.05
CA TYR A 421 -6.85 -3.72 3.13
C TYR A 421 -7.26 -5.20 3.24
N GLY A 422 -8.56 -5.52 3.15
CA GLY A 422 -9.09 -6.86 3.35
C GLY A 422 -9.07 -7.34 4.82
N PHE A 423 -8.89 -6.42 5.77
CA PHE A 423 -8.90 -6.75 7.19
C PHE A 423 -10.30 -6.68 7.80
N THR A 424 -10.49 -7.45 8.87
CA THR A 424 -11.70 -7.47 9.69
C THR A 424 -11.36 -7.26 11.16
N ASP A 425 -12.36 -6.97 12.00
CA ASP A 425 -12.16 -6.90 13.46
C ASP A 425 -11.56 -8.20 14.04
N ALA A 426 -11.78 -9.34 13.40
CA ALA A 426 -11.19 -10.62 13.82
C ALA A 426 -9.66 -10.63 13.67
N ASP A 427 -9.09 -9.78 12.80
CA ASP A 427 -7.66 -9.66 12.58
C ASP A 427 -6.98 -8.74 13.61
N VAL A 428 -7.74 -7.95 14.38
CA VAL A 428 -7.20 -7.00 15.36
C VAL A 428 -6.79 -7.71 16.64
N SER A 429 -5.54 -7.53 17.04
CA SER A 429 -5.00 -8.03 18.31
C SER A 429 -5.09 -7.00 19.42
N VAL A 430 -5.75 -7.36 20.52
CA VAL A 430 -5.79 -6.49 21.71
C VAL A 430 -4.48 -6.62 22.48
N VAL A 431 -3.81 -5.50 22.71
CA VAL A 431 -2.50 -5.42 23.38
C VAL A 431 -2.57 -4.54 24.63
N ASN A 432 -1.76 -4.88 25.64
CA ASN A 432 -1.67 -4.08 26.85
C ASN A 432 -0.79 -2.83 26.66
N ALA A 433 -0.77 -1.94 27.65
CA ALA A 433 -0.02 -0.68 27.58
C ALA A 433 1.51 -0.87 27.47
N ALA A 434 2.06 -1.91 28.11
CA ALA A 434 3.50 -2.18 28.08
C ALA A 434 3.98 -2.54 26.68
N GLU A 435 3.19 -3.35 25.95
CA GLU A 435 3.46 -3.67 24.57
C GLU A 435 3.18 -2.50 23.63
N PHE A 436 2.03 -1.83 23.79
CA PHE A 436 1.67 -0.72 22.93
C PHE A 436 2.75 0.36 22.92
N ALA A 437 3.38 0.64 24.07
CA ALA A 437 4.48 1.58 24.21
C ALA A 437 5.76 1.23 23.40
N GLN A 438 5.92 -0.02 22.95
CA GLN A 438 7.07 -0.44 22.14
C GLN A 438 6.95 -0.05 20.67
N TYR A 439 5.74 0.26 20.21
CA TYR A 439 5.50 0.63 18.82
C TYR A 439 5.56 2.15 18.66
N PRO A 440 6.65 2.71 18.10
CA PRO A 440 6.75 4.15 17.85
C PRO A 440 5.66 4.58 16.87
N GLU A 441 5.09 5.76 17.10
CA GLU A 441 4.10 6.33 16.19
C GLU A 441 4.78 6.88 14.93
N SER A 442 4.14 6.70 13.78
CA SER A 442 4.53 7.33 12.54
C SER A 442 3.36 7.97 11.83
N ASP A 443 3.64 9.15 11.28
CA ASP A 443 2.73 9.98 10.54
C ASP A 443 3.14 10.09 9.07
N LEU A 444 4.09 9.25 8.63
CA LEU A 444 4.61 9.27 7.28
C LEU A 444 3.91 8.21 6.45
N VAL A 445 3.33 8.64 5.34
CA VAL A 445 2.69 7.73 4.38
C VAL A 445 3.27 7.93 2.98
N ARG A 446 3.19 6.88 2.18
CA ARG A 446 3.45 6.90 0.74
C ARG A 446 2.31 6.18 0.07
N LEU A 447 1.71 6.77 -0.96
CA LEU A 447 0.70 6.07 -1.73
C LEU A 447 1.33 4.88 -2.46
N GLN A 448 0.63 3.75 -2.48
CA GLN A 448 1.04 2.59 -3.24
C GLN A 448 1.25 2.99 -4.70
N ASP A 449 2.39 2.56 -5.27
CA ASP A 449 2.83 2.85 -6.65
C ASP A 449 3.34 4.28 -6.90
N GLU A 450 3.52 5.09 -5.86
CA GLU A 450 4.14 6.42 -5.94
C GLU A 450 5.44 6.51 -5.12
N GLY A 451 6.31 7.46 -5.48
CA GLY A 451 7.56 7.72 -4.77
C GLY A 451 7.42 8.66 -3.58
N ASP A 452 6.40 9.52 -3.65
CA ASP A 452 6.21 10.67 -2.77
C ASP A 452 5.84 10.27 -1.35
N VAL A 453 6.38 11.01 -0.39
CA VAL A 453 6.16 10.77 1.04
C VAL A 453 5.42 11.97 1.62
N TYR A 454 4.36 11.71 2.35
CA TYR A 454 3.49 12.71 2.94
C TYR A 454 3.50 12.59 4.46
N SER A 455 3.47 13.73 5.15
CA SER A 455 3.13 13.78 6.58
C SER A 455 1.61 13.93 6.74
N VAL A 456 0.94 13.08 7.54
CA VAL A 456 -0.54 13.05 7.66
C VAL A 456 -1.11 13.58 8.99
N THR A 457 -0.31 14.17 9.88
CA THR A 457 -0.80 14.71 11.17
C THR A 457 -0.83 16.23 11.27
N SER A 458 -1.63 16.72 12.23
CA SER A 458 -1.76 18.13 12.60
C SER A 458 -0.51 18.75 13.26
N LYS A 459 0.49 17.95 13.64
CA LYS A 459 1.69 18.42 14.38
C LYS A 459 2.85 18.83 13.47
N ARG A 460 2.81 18.49 12.17
CA ARG A 460 3.84 18.82 11.17
C ARG A 460 3.14 19.36 9.92
N ARG A 461 3.89 20.07 9.06
CA ARG A 461 3.35 20.51 7.76
C ARG A 461 2.87 19.27 7.00
N ILE A 462 1.57 19.19 6.76
CA ILE A 462 0.94 18.14 5.97
C ILE A 462 1.23 18.45 4.52
N GLY A 463 1.72 17.45 3.79
CA GLY A 463 2.18 17.62 2.41
C GLY A 463 3.46 16.84 2.13
N LEU A 464 3.96 17.03 0.92
CA LEU A 464 5.12 16.35 0.38
C LEU A 464 6.38 16.60 1.23
N ILE A 465 7.12 15.52 1.50
CA ILE A 465 8.39 15.51 2.22
C ILE A 465 9.50 15.18 1.21
N ASP A 466 10.14 16.22 0.69
CA ASP A 466 11.20 16.10 -0.32
C ASP A 466 12.60 15.80 0.28
N ASP A 467 12.76 15.97 1.60
CA ASP A 467 14.02 15.72 2.31
C ASP A 467 13.81 15.08 3.69
N LEU A 468 13.63 13.75 3.70
CA LEU A 468 13.52 12.96 4.93
C LEU A 468 14.78 13.06 5.81
N ALA A 469 15.96 13.05 5.19
CA ALA A 469 17.25 13.01 5.89
C ALA A 469 17.55 14.34 6.59
N GLY A 470 17.32 15.47 5.92
CA GLY A 470 17.46 16.80 6.50
C GLY A 470 16.50 17.06 7.66
N LEU A 471 15.38 16.34 7.71
CA LEU A 471 14.41 16.37 8.81
C LEU A 471 14.69 15.34 9.92
N GLY A 472 15.74 14.52 9.78
CA GLY A 472 16.08 13.46 10.73
C GLY A 472 15.04 12.34 10.81
N LEU A 473 14.30 12.11 9.72
CA LEU A 473 13.24 11.11 9.63
C LEU A 473 13.76 9.82 9.02
N SER A 474 13.37 8.67 9.58
CA SER A 474 13.74 7.36 9.04
C SER A 474 12.76 6.91 7.95
N GLY A 475 13.29 6.35 6.87
CA GLY A 475 12.49 5.66 5.85
C GLY A 475 11.70 4.47 6.42
N ASP A 476 12.20 3.87 7.49
CA ASP A 476 11.53 2.77 8.20
C ASP A 476 10.21 3.20 8.86
N ALA A 477 10.01 4.50 9.09
CA ALA A 477 8.77 5.02 9.65
C ALA A 477 7.66 5.11 8.58
N ILE A 478 7.98 5.03 7.29
CA ILE A 478 6.99 5.24 6.23
C ILE A 478 6.00 4.06 6.18
N HIS A 479 4.72 4.39 6.13
CA HIS A 479 3.64 3.45 5.82
C HIS A 479 3.29 3.55 4.32
N THR A 480 3.38 2.45 3.58
CA THR A 480 2.74 2.39 2.26
C THR A 480 1.24 2.22 2.45
N VAL A 481 0.45 3.12 1.87
CA VAL A 481 -1.02 3.15 2.02
C VAL A 481 -1.71 3.05 0.66
N ASN A 482 -2.93 2.50 0.63
CA ASN A 482 -3.75 2.49 -0.58
C ASN A 482 -4.49 3.84 -0.76
N ARG A 483 -5.18 4.01 -1.89
CA ARG A 483 -5.89 5.26 -2.23
C ARG A 483 -6.99 5.62 -1.23
N GLU A 484 -7.76 4.65 -0.76
CA GLU A 484 -8.85 4.85 0.21
C GLU A 484 -8.31 5.41 1.54
N ASP A 485 -7.25 4.81 2.06
CA ASP A 485 -6.56 5.28 3.26
C ASP A 485 -5.96 6.67 3.04
N PHE A 486 -5.33 6.90 1.89
CA PHE A 486 -4.73 8.21 1.57
C PHE A 486 -5.78 9.33 1.46
N ALA A 487 -6.91 9.08 0.80
CA ALA A 487 -8.01 10.04 0.65
C ALA A 487 -8.62 10.44 2.00
N SER A 488 -8.66 9.51 2.96
CA SER A 488 -9.19 9.77 4.30
C SER A 488 -8.45 10.87 5.07
N TYR A 489 -7.24 11.29 4.62
CA TYR A 489 -6.50 12.40 5.21
C TYR A 489 -6.85 13.79 4.64
N GLY A 490 -7.49 13.85 3.46
CA GLY A 490 -7.73 15.07 2.69
C GLY A 490 -9.15 15.63 2.78
N VAL A 491 -10.14 14.75 2.96
CA VAL A 491 -11.57 15.08 3.06
C VAL A 491 -12.15 14.37 4.27
N SER A 492 -12.86 15.09 5.13
CA SER A 492 -13.57 14.53 6.29
C SER A 492 -15.07 14.87 6.23
N ILE A 493 -15.93 13.96 6.67
CA ILE A 493 -17.36 14.22 6.82
C ILE A 493 -17.60 14.73 8.23
N VAL A 494 -17.96 16.00 8.37
CA VAL A 494 -18.14 16.68 9.67
C VAL A 494 -19.61 16.75 10.11
N ALA A 495 -20.54 16.54 9.18
CA ALA A 495 -21.96 16.39 9.46
C ALA A 495 -22.63 15.50 8.40
N LYS A 496 -23.74 14.86 8.78
CA LYS A 496 -24.52 13.94 7.95
C LYS A 496 -26.00 14.01 8.30
N ASP A 497 -26.83 13.33 7.50
CA ASP A 497 -28.27 13.21 7.67
C ASP A 497 -29.00 14.58 7.64
N LEU A 498 -28.46 15.51 6.86
CA LEU A 498 -29.06 16.83 6.59
C LEU A 498 -30.11 16.76 5.47
N ASP A 499 -30.82 17.85 5.25
CA ASP A 499 -31.92 17.96 4.30
C ASP A 499 -31.75 19.21 3.42
N VAL A 500 -31.06 19.04 2.29
CA VAL A 500 -30.70 20.12 1.37
C VAL A 500 -30.02 21.30 2.11
N PRO A 501 -28.84 21.08 2.73
CA PRO A 501 -28.06 22.13 3.38
C PRO A 501 -27.61 23.18 2.36
N TRP A 502 -28.21 24.36 2.42
CA TRP A 502 -28.14 25.38 1.36
C TRP A 502 -26.96 26.33 1.51
N ASP A 503 -26.73 26.85 2.72
CA ASP A 503 -25.61 27.75 3.03
C ASP A 503 -24.96 27.39 4.38
N ILE A 504 -23.71 27.83 4.59
CA ILE A 504 -22.91 27.56 5.79
C ILE A 504 -22.20 28.84 6.26
N VAL A 505 -22.37 29.19 7.54
CA VAL A 505 -21.57 30.25 8.20
C VAL A 505 -21.02 29.76 9.53
N PHE A 506 -19.86 30.28 9.94
CA PHE A 506 -19.22 29.95 11.21
C PHE A 506 -19.47 31.01 12.28
N LEU A 507 -19.87 30.57 13.47
CA LEU A 507 -19.99 31.39 14.65
C LEU A 507 -18.62 31.62 15.31
N PRO A 508 -18.44 32.72 16.07
CA PRO A 508 -17.19 32.98 16.81
C PRO A 508 -16.82 31.91 17.86
N ASP A 509 -17.79 31.11 18.31
CA ASP A 509 -17.57 30.01 19.25
C ASP A 509 -17.15 28.70 18.56
N GLY A 510 -17.04 28.70 17.23
CA GLY A 510 -16.61 27.55 16.42
C GLY A 510 -17.76 26.67 15.91
N ASP A 511 -19.01 26.92 16.34
CA ASP A 511 -20.17 26.21 15.78
C ASP A 511 -20.46 26.67 14.35
N MET A 512 -21.04 25.78 13.55
CA MET A 512 -21.57 26.09 12.22
C MET A 512 -23.07 26.36 12.31
N LEU A 513 -23.54 27.37 11.59
CA LEU A 513 -24.95 27.55 11.25
C LEU A 513 -25.16 27.17 9.78
N VAL A 514 -26.17 26.35 9.52
CA VAL A 514 -26.45 25.76 8.22
C VAL A 514 -27.92 25.89 7.91
N THR A 515 -28.29 26.53 6.81
CA THR A 515 -29.69 26.57 6.37
C THR A 515 -30.07 25.25 5.70
N GLU A 516 -31.26 24.73 6.01
CA GLU A 516 -31.85 23.58 5.32
C GLU A 516 -33.08 24.07 4.57
N ARG A 517 -33.10 23.85 3.25
CA ARG A 517 -34.13 24.37 2.33
C ARG A 517 -35.57 24.18 2.84
N PRO A 518 -35.94 23.05 3.48
CA PRO A 518 -37.30 22.82 3.96
C PRO A 518 -37.82 23.73 5.09
N GLY A 519 -37.04 24.68 5.61
CA GLY A 519 -37.59 25.68 6.56
C GLY A 519 -36.86 25.83 7.89
N ARG A 520 -35.60 25.41 8.01
CA ARG A 520 -34.89 25.43 9.30
C ARG A 520 -33.42 25.81 9.19
N LEU A 521 -32.89 26.29 10.30
CA LEU A 521 -31.48 26.53 10.54
C LEU A 521 -30.94 25.48 11.51
N ARG A 522 -29.88 24.78 11.12
CA ARG A 522 -29.15 23.82 11.92
C ARG A 522 -27.94 24.49 12.54
N ARG A 523 -27.80 24.36 13.85
CA ARG A 523 -26.56 24.65 14.57
C ARG A 523 -25.82 23.34 14.79
N LEU A 524 -24.56 23.26 14.35
CA LEU A 524 -23.72 22.06 14.40
C LEU A 524 -22.43 22.40 15.16
N GLY A 525 -21.92 21.47 15.97
CA GLY A 525 -20.75 21.68 16.81
C GLY A 525 -21.04 21.35 18.27
N ALA A 526 -20.52 22.16 19.19
CA ALA A 526 -20.65 21.97 20.62
C ALA A 526 -22.09 22.20 21.13
N HIS A 527 -22.88 23.04 20.46
CA HIS A 527 -24.23 23.41 20.89
C HIS A 527 -25.28 23.08 19.81
N PRO A 528 -25.53 21.78 19.53
CA PRO A 528 -26.38 21.39 18.41
C PRO A 528 -27.84 21.83 18.60
N ALA A 529 -28.44 22.38 17.56
CA ALA A 529 -29.84 22.80 17.56
C ALA A 529 -30.47 22.74 16.16
N SER A 530 -31.80 22.72 16.13
CA SER A 530 -32.60 22.89 14.92
C SER A 530 -33.65 23.95 15.20
N ILE A 531 -33.61 25.04 14.44
CA ILE A 531 -34.39 26.26 14.67
C ILE A 531 -35.26 26.51 13.44
N ALA A 532 -36.58 26.50 13.59
CA ALA A 532 -37.48 26.81 12.47
C ALA A 532 -37.33 28.28 12.04
N ILE A 533 -37.45 28.55 10.74
CA ILE A 533 -37.52 29.90 10.18
C ILE A 533 -39.00 30.25 9.97
N PRO A 534 -39.61 31.12 10.80
CA PRO A 534 -41.02 31.45 10.66
C PRO A 534 -41.34 32.09 9.31
N GLY A 535 -42.39 31.59 8.65
CA GLY A 535 -42.83 32.10 7.35
C GLY A 535 -42.00 31.63 6.15
N ALA A 536 -41.05 30.72 6.35
CA ALA A 536 -40.41 30.02 5.24
C ALA A 536 -41.37 29.04 4.58
N PHE A 537 -41.34 29.01 3.25
CA PHE A 537 -42.18 28.16 2.42
C PHE A 537 -41.30 27.48 1.37
N GLU A 538 -41.25 26.15 1.38
CA GLU A 538 -40.51 25.38 0.37
C GLU A 538 -41.40 25.15 -0.87
N PHE A 539 -40.90 25.59 -2.02
CA PHE A 539 -41.56 25.38 -3.30
C PHE A 539 -40.57 25.42 -4.46
N GLY A 540 -40.54 24.36 -5.28
CA GLY A 540 -39.62 24.29 -6.41
C GLY A 540 -38.15 24.33 -5.96
N GLU A 541 -37.41 25.33 -6.42
CA GLU A 541 -36.05 25.63 -5.99
C GLU A 541 -35.98 26.51 -4.72
N GLY A 542 -37.09 27.18 -4.38
CA GLY A 542 -37.23 28.07 -3.23
C GLY A 542 -37.42 27.37 -1.88
N GLY A 543 -37.18 28.11 -0.81
CA GLY A 543 -37.15 27.64 0.58
C GLY A 543 -36.26 28.52 1.44
N VAL A 544 -35.61 27.98 2.47
CA VAL A 544 -34.56 28.70 3.22
C VAL A 544 -33.21 28.54 2.52
N MET A 545 -32.58 29.66 2.19
CA MET A 545 -31.42 29.68 1.29
C MET A 545 -30.23 30.39 1.93
N GLY A 546 -29.80 31.53 1.39
CA GLY A 546 -28.60 32.22 1.83
C GLY A 546 -28.63 32.67 3.29
N LEU A 547 -27.44 32.68 3.89
CA LEU A 547 -27.22 32.98 5.30
C LEU A 547 -26.00 33.90 5.44
N ALA A 548 -26.14 35.01 6.17
CA ALA A 548 -25.02 35.89 6.46
C ALA A 548 -25.01 36.35 7.92
N LEU A 549 -23.83 36.37 8.52
CA LEU A 549 -23.63 37.03 9.82
C LEU A 549 -23.36 38.51 9.59
N HIS A 550 -23.89 39.37 10.46
CA HIS A 550 -23.49 40.78 10.46
C HIS A 550 -21.96 40.91 10.63
N PRO A 551 -21.29 41.90 10.00
CA PRO A 551 -19.84 42.10 10.18
C PRO A 551 -19.42 42.27 11.66
N GLU A 552 -20.32 42.80 12.48
CA GLU A 552 -20.17 42.96 13.94
C GLU A 552 -20.92 41.90 14.77
N PHE A 553 -21.11 40.69 14.22
CA PHE A 553 -21.90 39.62 14.87
C PHE A 553 -21.46 39.34 16.31
N ALA A 554 -20.16 39.38 16.60
CA ALA A 554 -19.62 39.15 17.95
C ALA A 554 -20.19 40.12 19.01
N PHE A 555 -20.72 41.28 18.60
CA PHE A 555 -21.28 42.29 19.49
C PHE A 555 -22.81 42.33 19.47
N ASN A 556 -23.44 42.02 18.34
CA ASN A 556 -24.86 42.23 18.14
C ASN A 556 -25.69 40.96 17.89
N SER A 557 -25.02 39.83 17.62
CA SER A 557 -25.64 38.53 17.31
C SER A 557 -26.65 38.58 16.17
N LEU A 558 -26.48 39.47 15.18
CA LEU A 558 -27.42 39.64 14.08
C LEU A 558 -27.09 38.71 12.90
N VAL A 559 -28.08 37.93 12.48
CA VAL A 559 -28.01 37.00 11.35
C VAL A 559 -29.08 37.36 10.32
N TYR A 560 -28.75 37.23 9.04
CA TYR A 560 -29.61 37.52 7.90
C TYR A 560 -29.92 36.21 7.20
N VAL A 561 -31.19 35.99 6.88
CA VAL A 561 -31.66 34.77 6.22
C VAL A 561 -32.47 35.16 5.00
N TYR A 562 -32.08 34.69 3.82
CA TYR A 562 -32.86 34.77 2.59
C TYR A 562 -33.78 33.55 2.52
N PHE A 563 -35.08 33.78 2.29
CA PHE A 563 -36.02 32.67 2.09
C PHE A 563 -37.23 33.05 1.26
N THR A 564 -37.84 32.03 0.65
CA THR A 564 -39.14 32.13 -0.02
C THR A 564 -40.26 32.12 1.02
N SER A 565 -41.23 33.00 0.85
CA SER A 565 -42.41 33.15 1.70
C SER A 565 -43.69 33.05 0.90
N ASP A 566 -44.76 32.65 1.57
CA ASP A 566 -46.13 32.68 1.04
C ASP A 566 -47.00 33.52 1.99
N ASP A 567 -47.18 34.79 1.64
CA ASP A 567 -47.99 35.72 2.43
C ASP A 567 -49.42 35.77 1.85
N GLY A 568 -50.21 34.74 2.17
CA GLY A 568 -51.63 34.68 1.81
C GLY A 568 -51.90 34.36 0.34
N GLY A 569 -51.06 33.53 -0.29
CA GLY A 569 -51.15 33.12 -1.69
C GLY A 569 -50.23 33.91 -2.63
N THR A 570 -49.49 34.89 -2.11
CA THR A 570 -48.50 35.68 -2.87
C THR A 570 -47.10 35.22 -2.49
N GLN A 571 -46.51 34.42 -3.38
CA GLN A 571 -45.15 33.94 -3.21
C GLN A 571 -44.14 35.02 -3.58
N HIS A 572 -43.13 35.21 -2.74
CA HIS A 572 -42.00 36.09 -3.00
C HIS A 572 -40.80 35.64 -2.17
N ASN A 573 -39.61 36.07 -2.58
CA ASN A 573 -38.40 35.95 -1.80
C ASN A 573 -38.23 37.19 -0.90
N ARG A 574 -37.63 37.00 0.28
CA ARG A 574 -37.32 38.09 1.21
C ARG A 574 -36.09 37.80 2.05
N ILE A 575 -35.54 38.85 2.63
CA ILE A 575 -34.44 38.77 3.59
C ILE A 575 -34.95 39.29 4.93
N VAL A 576 -34.79 38.49 5.96
CA VAL A 576 -35.11 38.88 7.33
C VAL A 576 -33.87 38.79 8.19
N ARG A 577 -33.65 39.84 8.98
CA ARG A 577 -32.65 39.91 10.03
C ARG A 577 -33.24 39.43 11.33
N TYR A 578 -32.51 38.54 11.99
CA TYR A 578 -32.83 38.00 13.31
C TYR A 578 -31.68 38.29 14.27
N ARG A 579 -31.99 38.34 15.55
CA ARG A 579 -31.01 38.20 16.63
C ARG A 579 -30.95 36.73 17.06
N LEU A 580 -29.76 36.16 17.06
CA LEU A 580 -29.49 34.84 17.60
C LEU A 580 -29.31 34.94 19.13
N ASP A 581 -30.28 34.43 19.88
CA ASP A 581 -30.27 34.36 21.34
C ASP A 581 -30.19 32.88 21.78
N GLY A 582 -28.97 32.42 22.05
CA GLY A 582 -28.68 31.00 22.28
C GLY A 582 -29.04 30.14 21.06
N ASN A 583 -30.10 29.35 21.19
CA ASN A 583 -30.64 28.48 20.14
C ASN A 583 -32.00 28.97 19.63
N ARG A 584 -32.26 30.28 19.67
CA ARG A 584 -33.50 30.90 19.20
C ARG A 584 -33.19 32.07 18.28
N LEU A 585 -34.02 32.22 17.24
CA LEU A 585 -34.03 33.40 16.39
C LEU A 585 -35.17 34.31 16.81
N VAL A 586 -34.84 35.55 17.15
CA VAL A 586 -35.81 36.62 17.42
C VAL A 586 -35.80 37.56 16.23
N GLN A 587 -36.92 37.69 15.53
CA GLN A 587 -37.01 38.59 14.37
C GLN A 587 -36.73 40.03 14.80
N ASP A 588 -35.80 40.67 14.11
CA ASP A 588 -35.40 42.06 14.35
C ASP A 588 -36.00 42.96 13.27
N LYS A 589 -35.76 42.67 11.99
CA LYS A 589 -36.17 43.53 10.87
C LYS A 589 -36.34 42.75 9.57
N VAL A 590 -37.34 43.10 8.76
CA VAL A 590 -37.39 42.71 7.33
C VAL A 590 -36.49 43.67 6.57
N ILE A 591 -35.46 43.14 5.91
CA ILE A 591 -34.41 43.93 5.24
C ILE A 591 -34.85 44.32 3.83
N ILE A 592 -35.41 43.36 3.10
CA ILE A 592 -36.02 43.56 1.79
C ILE A 592 -37.06 42.45 1.58
N THR A 593 -38.11 42.76 0.84
CA THR A 593 -39.23 41.86 0.53
C THR A 593 -39.66 42.08 -0.92
N ASP A 594 -40.69 41.35 -1.37
CA ASP A 594 -41.27 41.46 -2.71
C ASP A 594 -40.24 41.20 -3.82
N ILE A 595 -39.18 40.45 -3.53
CA ILE A 595 -38.29 39.92 -4.56
C ILE A 595 -39.08 38.84 -5.30
N PRO A 596 -39.24 38.89 -6.63
CA PRO A 596 -39.99 37.87 -7.35
C PRO A 596 -39.46 36.45 -7.07
N SER A 597 -40.38 35.50 -7.01
CA SER A 597 -40.08 34.07 -6.83
C SER A 597 -40.88 33.24 -7.83
N ALA A 598 -40.38 32.05 -8.17
CA ALA A 598 -41.11 31.10 -8.99
C ALA A 598 -40.75 29.66 -8.59
N ILE A 599 -41.18 28.68 -9.40
CA ILE A 599 -40.76 27.28 -9.20
C ILE A 599 -39.26 27.08 -9.51
N TYR A 600 -38.67 27.98 -10.30
CA TYR A 600 -37.26 28.00 -10.68
C TYR A 600 -36.73 29.44 -10.60
N HIS A 601 -35.42 29.56 -10.40
CA HIS A 601 -34.67 30.82 -10.50
C HIS A 601 -34.96 31.84 -9.39
N ASP A 602 -34.85 31.41 -8.14
CA ASP A 602 -34.98 32.28 -6.97
C ASP A 602 -33.67 32.95 -6.54
N GLY A 603 -32.54 32.63 -7.17
CA GLY A 603 -31.21 33.07 -6.73
C GLY A 603 -30.94 32.64 -5.29
N GLY A 604 -30.68 33.61 -4.41
CA GLY A 604 -30.79 33.43 -2.97
C GLY A 604 -29.50 33.47 -2.16
N GLN A 605 -28.34 33.71 -2.79
CA GLN A 605 -27.08 33.88 -2.07
C GLN A 605 -27.00 35.29 -1.48
N ILE A 606 -26.56 35.37 -0.22
CA ILE A 606 -26.31 36.65 0.46
C ILE A 606 -24.94 36.65 1.12
N ALA A 607 -24.26 37.79 1.11
CA ALA A 607 -23.00 37.96 1.82
C ALA A 607 -22.69 39.45 2.05
N PHE A 608 -21.95 39.75 3.13
CA PHE A 608 -21.43 41.10 3.34
C PHE A 608 -20.12 41.30 2.58
N GLY A 609 -20.05 42.39 1.82
CA GLY A 609 -18.85 42.79 1.10
C GLY A 609 -17.83 43.51 1.99
N PRO A 610 -16.60 43.72 1.49
CA PRO A 610 -15.53 44.44 2.20
C PRO A 610 -15.87 45.92 2.46
N ASP A 611 -16.89 46.46 1.79
CA ASP A 611 -17.44 47.80 2.00
C ASP A 611 -18.49 47.85 3.13
N GLY A 612 -18.79 46.72 3.78
CA GLY A 612 -19.77 46.61 4.86
C GLY A 612 -21.23 46.54 4.39
N MET A 613 -21.48 46.44 3.08
CA MET A 613 -22.82 46.34 2.51
C MET A 613 -23.25 44.89 2.31
N LEU A 614 -24.55 44.63 2.37
CA LEU A 614 -25.14 43.33 2.07
C LEU A 614 -25.36 43.20 0.55
N TYR A 615 -24.75 42.19 -0.06
CA TYR A 615 -24.96 41.82 -1.45
C TYR A 615 -25.89 40.60 -1.52
N VAL A 616 -26.73 40.58 -2.55
CA VAL A 616 -27.81 39.58 -2.72
C VAL A 616 -27.88 39.17 -4.17
N THR A 617 -27.93 37.87 -4.46
CA THR A 617 -28.29 37.37 -5.80
C THR A 617 -29.77 37.08 -5.89
N THR A 618 -30.37 37.42 -7.01
CA THR A 618 -31.76 37.09 -7.33
C THR A 618 -31.84 36.54 -8.75
N GLY A 619 -32.58 35.46 -8.95
CA GLY A 619 -32.85 34.96 -10.29
C GLY A 619 -34.00 35.71 -10.97
N ASP A 620 -34.21 35.45 -12.25
CA ASP A 620 -35.24 36.10 -13.07
C ASP A 620 -36.67 35.64 -12.74
N ALA A 621 -36.86 34.74 -11.77
CA ALA A 621 -38.13 34.14 -11.41
C ALA A 621 -38.90 33.56 -12.61
N ASN A 622 -38.15 33.00 -13.58
CA ASN A 622 -38.67 32.42 -14.82
C ASN A 622 -39.40 33.43 -15.73
N ASP A 623 -39.12 34.73 -15.56
CA ASP A 623 -39.49 35.82 -16.46
C ASP A 623 -38.22 36.60 -16.84
N ASP A 624 -37.60 36.18 -17.94
CA ASP A 624 -36.31 36.71 -18.41
C ASP A 624 -36.34 38.21 -18.75
N THR A 625 -37.53 38.78 -19.01
CA THR A 625 -37.68 40.20 -19.29
C THR A 625 -37.35 41.06 -18.07
N LEU A 626 -37.56 40.54 -16.86
CA LEU A 626 -37.28 41.25 -15.62
C LEU A 626 -35.78 41.43 -15.38
N ALA A 627 -34.93 40.56 -15.93
CA ALA A 627 -33.47 40.66 -15.77
C ALA A 627 -32.92 41.99 -16.31
N GLN A 628 -33.51 42.52 -17.38
CA GLN A 628 -33.12 43.79 -18.01
C GLN A 628 -33.76 45.03 -17.35
N ASP A 629 -34.86 44.87 -16.60
CA ASP A 629 -35.52 45.98 -15.92
C ASP A 629 -34.82 46.32 -14.59
N THR A 630 -34.16 47.48 -14.51
CA THR A 630 -33.49 47.98 -13.30
C THR A 630 -34.46 48.48 -12.21
N GLY A 631 -35.76 48.56 -12.51
CA GLY A 631 -36.83 48.80 -11.54
C GLY A 631 -37.32 47.52 -10.84
N SER A 632 -37.01 46.35 -11.39
CA SER A 632 -37.31 45.04 -10.80
C SER A 632 -36.16 44.54 -9.91
N LEU A 633 -36.49 43.69 -8.94
CA LEU A 633 -35.52 42.98 -8.10
C LEU A 633 -35.12 41.62 -8.66
N ALA A 634 -35.74 41.11 -9.73
CA ALA A 634 -35.44 39.80 -10.31
C ALA A 634 -34.28 39.86 -11.33
N GLY A 635 -33.41 38.86 -11.34
CA GLY A 635 -32.27 38.77 -12.25
C GLY A 635 -31.21 39.84 -11.98
N LYS A 636 -30.85 40.03 -10.70
CA LYS A 636 -29.98 41.10 -10.20
C LYS A 636 -28.90 40.58 -9.25
N THR A 637 -27.79 41.33 -9.18
CA THR A 637 -27.04 41.45 -7.92
C THR A 637 -27.51 42.74 -7.26
N LEU A 638 -28.00 42.65 -6.03
CA LEU A 638 -28.41 43.81 -5.22
C LEU A 638 -27.30 44.20 -4.24
N ARG A 639 -27.31 45.45 -3.79
CA ARG A 639 -26.43 45.99 -2.74
C ARG A 639 -27.24 46.91 -1.81
N LEU A 640 -27.26 46.56 -0.53
CA LEU A 640 -28.04 47.21 0.52
C LEU A 640 -27.15 47.56 1.71
N THR A 641 -27.53 48.56 2.50
CA THR A 641 -26.96 48.73 3.85
C THR A 641 -27.36 47.55 4.75
N PRO A 642 -26.67 47.33 5.90
CA PRO A 642 -27.10 46.32 6.87
C PRO A 642 -28.54 46.51 7.37
N ASP A 643 -29.07 47.73 7.32
CA ASP A 643 -30.46 48.02 7.70
C ASP A 643 -31.46 47.91 6.55
N GLY A 644 -31.03 47.57 5.33
CA GLY A 644 -31.89 47.40 4.16
C GLY A 644 -32.16 48.68 3.35
N ASP A 645 -31.55 49.80 3.73
CA ASP A 645 -31.63 51.04 2.95
C ASP A 645 -30.74 50.95 1.69
N VAL A 646 -31.13 51.67 0.64
CA VAL A 646 -30.35 51.78 -0.61
C VAL A 646 -29.15 52.72 -0.40
N PRO A 647 -27.90 52.27 -0.59
CA PRO A 647 -26.74 53.14 -0.54
C PRO A 647 -26.85 54.28 -1.56
N SER A 648 -26.53 55.51 -1.15
CA SER A 648 -26.66 56.70 -2.01
C SER A 648 -25.77 56.66 -3.25
N ASP A 649 -24.74 55.82 -3.25
CA ASP A 649 -23.83 55.65 -4.38
C ASP A 649 -24.24 54.48 -5.30
N ASN A 650 -25.37 53.81 -5.08
CA ASN A 650 -25.85 52.78 -6.01
C ASN A 650 -26.15 53.37 -7.41
N PRO A 651 -25.86 52.62 -8.50
CA PRO A 651 -25.82 53.16 -9.86
C PRO A 651 -27.18 53.64 -10.41
N PHE A 652 -28.29 53.13 -9.88
CA PHE A 652 -29.64 53.43 -10.40
C PHE A 652 -30.55 54.11 -9.38
N GLY A 653 -30.04 54.48 -8.19
CA GLY A 653 -30.87 54.96 -7.09
C GLY A 653 -31.83 53.89 -6.51
N THR A 654 -31.63 52.62 -6.87
CA THR A 654 -32.34 51.44 -6.35
C THR A 654 -31.35 50.47 -5.69
N ALA A 655 -31.84 49.37 -5.12
CA ALA A 655 -30.99 48.31 -4.57
C ALA A 655 -30.11 47.61 -5.63
N VAL A 656 -30.38 47.81 -6.92
CA VAL A 656 -29.67 47.13 -8.02
C VAL A 656 -28.21 47.61 -8.10
N TRP A 657 -27.29 46.65 -8.02
CA TRP A 657 -25.85 46.86 -8.22
C TRP A 657 -25.43 46.48 -9.64
N SER A 658 -25.87 45.32 -10.12
CA SER A 658 -25.74 44.86 -11.51
C SER A 658 -27.00 44.09 -11.94
N TYR A 659 -27.18 43.91 -13.24
CA TYR A 659 -28.40 43.36 -13.83
C TYR A 659 -28.12 42.54 -15.09
N GLY A 660 -29.14 41.92 -15.67
CA GLY A 660 -28.98 41.00 -16.79
C GLY A 660 -28.49 39.63 -16.36
N HIS A 661 -29.01 39.14 -15.22
CA HIS A 661 -28.69 37.83 -14.64
C HIS A 661 -29.88 36.89 -14.75
N ARG A 662 -29.62 35.59 -14.91
CA ARG A 662 -30.61 34.52 -15.00
C ARG A 662 -30.91 33.90 -13.66
N ASN A 663 -29.89 33.33 -13.00
CA ASN A 663 -30.04 32.60 -11.73
C ASN A 663 -28.70 32.42 -11.01
N ALA A 664 -28.11 33.54 -10.61
CA ALA A 664 -26.93 33.64 -9.77
C ALA A 664 -27.14 32.97 -8.38
N GLN A 665 -26.24 32.05 -8.00
CA GLN A 665 -26.30 31.30 -6.72
C GLN A 665 -25.00 31.35 -5.89
N GLY A 666 -24.01 32.13 -6.30
CA GLY A 666 -22.74 32.26 -5.58
C GLY A 666 -22.25 33.70 -5.52
N LEU A 667 -21.67 34.13 -4.39
CA LEU A 667 -20.98 35.41 -4.22
C LEU A 667 -19.71 35.21 -3.39
N ALA A 668 -18.57 35.69 -3.89
CA ALA A 668 -17.34 35.74 -3.12
C ALA A 668 -16.50 36.97 -3.49
N TRP A 669 -15.71 37.47 -2.54
CA TRP A 669 -14.67 38.44 -2.82
C TRP A 669 -13.32 37.76 -2.85
N ASP A 670 -12.51 38.08 -3.85
CA ASP A 670 -11.12 37.65 -3.86
C ASP A 670 -10.24 38.53 -2.96
N ALA A 671 -8.96 38.17 -2.86
CA ALA A 671 -8.00 38.90 -2.03
C ALA A 671 -7.75 40.35 -2.49
N GLN A 672 -8.14 40.70 -3.73
CA GLN A 672 -8.09 42.06 -4.26
C GLN A 672 -9.38 42.85 -3.98
N GLY A 673 -10.38 42.23 -3.35
CA GLY A 673 -11.67 42.83 -3.08
C GLY A 673 -12.59 42.88 -4.30
N ARG A 674 -12.30 42.10 -5.36
CA ARG A 674 -13.18 42.01 -6.54
C ARG A 674 -14.31 41.03 -6.26
N LEU A 675 -15.54 41.38 -6.66
CA LEU A 675 -16.73 40.55 -6.47
C LEU A 675 -16.86 39.53 -7.60
N TRP A 676 -16.91 38.26 -7.24
CA TRP A 676 -17.14 37.13 -8.13
C TRP A 676 -18.50 36.50 -7.88
N GLU A 677 -19.13 36.04 -8.95
CA GLU A 677 -20.49 35.50 -8.95
C GLU A 677 -20.56 34.30 -9.89
N THR A 678 -21.37 33.30 -9.53
CA THR A 678 -21.58 32.11 -10.36
C THR A 678 -23.06 31.91 -10.67
N GLU A 679 -23.34 31.64 -11.94
CA GLU A 679 -24.69 31.63 -12.47
C GLU A 679 -25.00 30.37 -13.27
N HIS A 680 -26.23 29.87 -13.12
CA HIS A 680 -26.77 28.83 -14.00
C HIS A 680 -27.12 29.41 -15.36
N GLY A 681 -26.51 28.87 -16.41
CA GLY A 681 -26.87 29.13 -17.80
C GLY A 681 -28.21 28.53 -18.18
N ARG A 682 -28.58 28.60 -19.46
CA ARG A 682 -29.89 28.15 -19.94
C ARG A 682 -30.13 26.67 -19.60
N SER A 683 -31.33 26.35 -19.12
CA SER A 683 -31.77 24.97 -18.81
C SER A 683 -32.88 24.52 -19.77
N GLY A 684 -32.98 23.22 -20.07
CA GLY A 684 -34.07 22.64 -20.88
C GLY A 684 -33.59 21.82 -22.07
N ALA A 685 -34.18 22.01 -23.26
CA ALA A 685 -33.80 21.31 -24.49
C ALA A 685 -32.35 21.59 -24.94
N THR A 686 -31.79 22.72 -24.48
CA THR A 686 -30.36 23.04 -24.52
C THR A 686 -29.95 23.38 -23.09
N SER A 687 -28.82 22.85 -22.62
CA SER A 687 -28.31 23.08 -21.27
C SER A 687 -26.82 23.31 -21.28
N GLY A 688 -26.36 24.34 -20.58
CA GLY A 688 -24.94 24.73 -20.54
C GLY A 688 -24.81 26.24 -20.49
N TYR A 689 -23.63 26.74 -20.83
CA TYR A 689 -23.24 28.14 -20.66
C TYR A 689 -23.45 28.64 -19.22
N ASP A 690 -23.13 27.80 -18.24
CA ASP A 690 -23.02 28.25 -16.85
C ASP A 690 -21.83 29.19 -16.73
N GLU A 691 -21.94 30.20 -15.89
CA GLU A 691 -21.05 31.37 -15.93
C GLU A 691 -20.30 31.58 -14.61
N LEU A 692 -19.07 32.10 -14.73
CA LEU A 692 -18.31 32.74 -13.66
C LEU A 692 -18.08 34.19 -14.07
N ASN A 693 -18.67 35.10 -13.30
CA ASN A 693 -18.71 36.53 -13.58
C ASN A 693 -17.85 37.33 -12.60
N LEU A 694 -17.23 38.40 -13.11
CA LEU A 694 -16.57 39.43 -12.30
C LEU A 694 -17.49 40.64 -12.22
N ILE A 695 -18.16 40.81 -11.08
CA ILE A 695 -19.25 41.76 -10.92
C ILE A 695 -18.75 43.19 -10.67
N GLU A 696 -19.07 44.06 -11.62
CA GLU A 696 -18.84 45.50 -11.56
C GLU A 696 -20.13 46.32 -11.44
N LYS A 697 -20.00 47.49 -10.80
CA LYS A 697 -21.05 48.47 -10.57
C LYS A 697 -21.75 48.91 -11.87
N GLY A 698 -23.07 48.76 -11.91
CA GLY A 698 -23.95 49.27 -12.96
C GLY A 698 -23.85 48.53 -14.29
N LYS A 699 -23.11 47.43 -14.36
CA LYS A 699 -22.94 46.64 -15.59
C LYS A 699 -24.12 45.71 -15.85
N ASN A 700 -24.33 45.43 -17.14
CA ASN A 700 -25.33 44.51 -17.68
C ASN A 700 -24.64 43.22 -18.12
N TYR A 701 -24.96 42.08 -17.49
CA TYR A 701 -24.39 40.76 -17.80
C TYR A 701 -25.15 40.04 -18.92
N GLY A 702 -26.15 40.73 -19.50
CA GLY A 702 -26.61 40.44 -20.83
C GLY A 702 -27.78 39.47 -20.94
N TRP A 703 -28.12 38.68 -19.92
CA TRP A 703 -29.29 37.79 -19.99
C TRP A 703 -30.60 38.56 -20.22
N PRO A 704 -31.49 38.14 -21.15
CA PRO A 704 -31.39 36.98 -22.05
C PRO A 704 -30.85 37.30 -23.46
N THR A 705 -30.26 38.48 -23.65
CA THR A 705 -29.80 38.99 -24.96
C THR A 705 -28.51 38.33 -25.45
N ILE A 706 -27.55 38.10 -24.55
CA ILE A 706 -26.33 37.33 -24.84
C ILE A 706 -26.17 36.20 -23.82
N GLN A 707 -25.42 35.16 -24.19
CA GLN A 707 -25.05 34.04 -23.33
C GLN A 707 -23.64 33.53 -23.70
N GLY A 708 -22.88 33.05 -22.74
CA GLY A 708 -21.56 32.46 -23.00
C GLY A 708 -20.62 33.45 -23.70
N ASP A 709 -20.07 33.07 -24.86
CA ASP A 709 -19.08 33.90 -25.58
C ASP A 709 -19.72 34.95 -26.52
N GLU A 710 -21.05 35.08 -26.52
CA GLU A 710 -21.74 36.10 -27.31
C GLU A 710 -21.43 37.51 -26.81
N THR A 711 -21.32 38.49 -27.72
CA THR A 711 -20.96 39.86 -27.36
C THR A 711 -21.88 40.87 -28.03
N GLN A 712 -22.19 41.95 -27.32
CA GLN A 712 -22.93 43.11 -27.84
C GLN A 712 -22.48 44.38 -27.11
N GLU A 713 -22.52 45.52 -27.80
CA GLU A 713 -22.18 46.81 -27.20
C GLU A 713 -23.00 47.09 -25.94
N GLY A 714 -22.30 47.45 -24.84
CA GLY A 714 -22.92 47.75 -23.55
C GLY A 714 -23.20 46.54 -22.66
N LEU A 715 -23.00 45.31 -23.15
CA LEU A 715 -23.17 44.08 -22.38
C LEU A 715 -21.81 43.48 -21.99
N VAL A 716 -21.74 42.81 -20.85
CA VAL A 716 -20.55 42.17 -20.31
C VAL A 716 -20.72 40.67 -20.44
N ALA A 717 -19.81 40.02 -21.16
CA ALA A 717 -19.73 38.56 -21.24
C ALA A 717 -19.05 37.99 -19.98
N PRO A 718 -19.34 36.73 -19.61
CA PRO A 718 -18.68 36.05 -18.49
C PRO A 718 -17.17 35.96 -18.66
N VAL A 719 -16.46 35.91 -17.52
CA VAL A 719 -15.01 35.72 -17.50
C VAL A 719 -14.66 34.28 -17.91
N PHE A 720 -15.50 33.32 -17.51
CA PHE A 720 -15.35 31.92 -17.83
C PHE A 720 -16.72 31.24 -17.89
N GLN A 721 -16.88 30.23 -18.75
CA GLN A 721 -18.17 29.56 -18.96
C GLN A 721 -18.02 28.08 -19.32
N SER A 722 -19.07 27.28 -19.08
CA SER A 722 -19.04 25.81 -19.16
C SER A 722 -19.06 25.23 -20.57
N GLY A 723 -19.53 25.99 -21.55
CA GLY A 723 -19.79 25.58 -22.92
C GLY A 723 -21.21 25.02 -23.10
N ALA A 724 -21.58 24.81 -24.36
CA ALA A 724 -22.92 24.34 -24.74
C ALA A 724 -23.21 22.88 -24.34
N ASP A 725 -22.16 22.07 -24.18
CA ASP A 725 -22.27 20.61 -23.98
C ASP A 725 -22.02 20.19 -22.52
N THR A 726 -21.66 21.13 -21.65
CA THR A 726 -21.36 20.87 -20.24
C THR A 726 -22.24 21.71 -19.35
N THR A 727 -22.85 21.09 -18.34
CA THR A 727 -23.61 21.77 -17.29
C THR A 727 -22.92 21.56 -15.95
N TRP A 728 -22.36 22.61 -15.38
CA TRP A 728 -21.90 22.65 -14.00
C TRP A 728 -23.08 22.76 -13.03
N ALA A 729 -24.06 23.62 -13.36
CA ALA A 729 -25.05 24.16 -12.45
C ALA A 729 -24.38 24.68 -11.16
N PRO A 730 -23.60 25.77 -11.26
CA PRO A 730 -22.74 26.26 -10.19
C PRO A 730 -23.54 26.97 -9.10
N SER A 731 -23.08 26.85 -7.86
CA SER A 731 -23.77 27.40 -6.69
C SER A 731 -22.80 28.12 -5.75
N GLY A 732 -22.66 27.71 -4.48
CA GLY A 732 -21.79 28.41 -3.54
C GLY A 732 -20.35 28.52 -4.04
N ILE A 733 -19.73 29.68 -3.80
CA ILE A 733 -18.35 30.01 -4.20
C ILE A 733 -17.58 30.59 -3.02
N ALA A 734 -16.31 30.24 -2.89
CA ALA A 734 -15.40 30.79 -1.89
C ALA A 734 -14.02 31.09 -2.47
N SER A 735 -13.41 32.20 -2.05
CA SER A 735 -12.04 32.54 -2.40
C SER A 735 -11.08 32.05 -1.33
N LEU A 736 -10.04 31.31 -1.72
CA LEU A 736 -9.00 30.82 -0.82
C LEU A 736 -7.66 30.71 -1.53
N ASN A 737 -6.61 31.31 -0.96
CA ASN A 737 -5.23 31.22 -1.45
C ASN A 737 -5.04 31.58 -2.94
N GLY A 738 -5.81 32.57 -3.43
CA GLY A 738 -5.78 33.03 -4.82
C GLY A 738 -6.62 32.21 -5.79
N SER A 739 -7.29 31.15 -5.33
CA SER A 739 -8.23 30.36 -6.12
C SER A 739 -9.67 30.68 -5.72
N LEU A 740 -10.57 30.56 -6.68
CA LEU A 740 -12.03 30.54 -6.49
C LEU A 740 -12.49 29.08 -6.53
N PHE A 741 -13.09 28.60 -5.44
CA PHE A 741 -13.68 27.28 -5.35
C PHE A 741 -15.19 27.38 -5.40
N PHE A 742 -15.85 26.68 -6.32
CA PHE A 742 -17.31 26.71 -6.42
C PHE A 742 -17.93 25.33 -6.62
N ALA A 743 -19.09 25.11 -6.02
CA ALA A 743 -19.79 23.84 -6.05
C ALA A 743 -20.63 23.67 -7.32
N GLY A 744 -20.56 22.48 -7.91
CA GLY A 744 -21.40 22.05 -9.02
C GLY A 744 -22.51 21.11 -8.57
N LEU A 745 -23.76 21.52 -8.80
CA LEU A 745 -24.93 20.72 -8.52
C LEU A 745 -25.05 19.57 -9.53
N LYS A 746 -25.32 19.88 -10.80
CA LYS A 746 -25.46 18.86 -11.85
C LYS A 746 -24.10 18.29 -12.24
N GLY A 747 -23.07 19.13 -12.26
CA GLY A 747 -21.70 18.71 -12.51
C GLY A 747 -21.09 17.83 -11.41
N SER A 748 -21.74 17.73 -10.23
CA SER A 748 -21.36 16.85 -9.12
C SER A 748 -19.87 16.92 -8.76
N SER A 749 -19.34 18.14 -8.71
CA SER A 749 -17.90 18.40 -8.58
C SER A 749 -17.65 19.72 -7.87
N LEU A 750 -16.50 19.84 -7.19
CA LEU A 750 -15.97 21.09 -6.68
C LEU A 750 -14.99 21.67 -7.72
N TYR A 751 -15.30 22.82 -8.29
CA TYR A 751 -14.46 23.46 -9.29
C TYR A 751 -13.46 24.41 -8.66
N GLU A 752 -12.26 24.50 -9.22
CA GLU A 752 -11.23 25.48 -8.85
C GLU A 752 -10.90 26.34 -10.07
N ALA A 753 -11.05 27.66 -9.95
CA ALA A 753 -10.64 28.63 -10.95
C ALA A 753 -9.61 29.60 -10.38
N VAL A 754 -8.48 29.79 -11.05
CA VAL A 754 -7.43 30.72 -10.61
C VAL A 754 -7.44 31.98 -11.47
N PRO A 755 -7.97 33.11 -10.96
CA PRO A 755 -7.91 34.39 -11.66
C PRO A 755 -6.51 35.01 -11.60
N ARG A 756 -6.13 35.72 -12.66
CA ARG A 756 -4.99 36.65 -12.66
C ARG A 756 -5.40 38.05 -12.19
N ASP A 757 -4.43 38.95 -12.09
CA ASP A 757 -4.64 40.36 -11.78
C ASP A 757 -5.59 41.05 -12.77
N ASP A 758 -5.56 40.64 -14.05
CA ASP A 758 -6.46 41.12 -15.12
C ASP A 758 -7.86 40.47 -15.08
N GLY A 759 -8.10 39.55 -14.13
CA GLY A 759 -9.36 38.82 -13.98
C GLY A 759 -9.42 37.53 -14.80
N ARG A 760 -8.53 37.31 -15.78
CA ARG A 760 -8.63 36.10 -16.62
C ARG A 760 -8.31 34.84 -15.83
N ILE A 761 -9.12 33.79 -16.03
CA ILE A 761 -8.86 32.46 -15.46
C ILE A 761 -7.71 31.80 -16.21
N VAL A 762 -6.72 31.31 -15.47
CA VAL A 762 -5.52 30.64 -16.04
C VAL A 762 -5.35 29.20 -15.62
N VAL A 763 -6.09 28.77 -14.60
CA VAL A 763 -6.20 27.37 -14.21
C VAL A 763 -7.66 27.09 -13.93
N PHE A 764 -8.17 25.99 -14.46
CA PHE A 764 -9.48 25.46 -14.17
C PHE A 764 -9.36 23.97 -13.89
N ARG A 765 -9.86 23.53 -12.73
CA ARG A 765 -9.79 22.12 -12.30
C ARG A 765 -11.12 21.67 -11.72
N MET A 766 -11.32 20.36 -11.76
CA MET A 766 -12.49 19.68 -11.23
C MET A 766 -12.00 18.71 -10.15
N HIS A 767 -12.59 18.82 -8.96
CA HIS A 767 -12.29 18.01 -7.78
C HIS A 767 -13.53 17.22 -7.37
N LEU A 768 -13.34 16.07 -6.73
CA LEU A 768 -14.41 15.23 -6.16
C LEU A 768 -15.47 14.77 -7.16
N ALA A 769 -15.10 14.62 -8.44
CA ALA A 769 -16.04 14.41 -9.53
C ALA A 769 -16.87 13.13 -9.35
N GLY A 770 -18.17 13.28 -9.09
CA GLY A 770 -19.11 12.20 -8.89
C GLY A 770 -19.00 11.45 -7.55
N GLU A 771 -18.05 11.81 -6.69
CA GLU A 771 -17.75 11.08 -5.44
C GLU A 771 -18.86 11.25 -4.40
N TYR A 772 -19.41 12.46 -4.28
CA TYR A 772 -20.41 12.84 -3.28
C TYR A 772 -21.75 13.25 -3.90
N GLY A 773 -21.90 13.12 -5.22
CA GLY A 773 -23.06 13.62 -5.95
C GLY A 773 -23.08 15.15 -6.03
N ARG A 774 -24.27 15.73 -5.89
CA ARG A 774 -24.54 17.16 -6.07
C ARG A 774 -23.93 17.95 -4.92
N LEU A 775 -23.13 18.98 -5.24
CA LEU A 775 -22.55 19.89 -4.24
C LEU A 775 -23.25 21.25 -4.31
N ARG A 776 -23.43 21.92 -3.15
CA ARG A 776 -24.19 23.19 -3.06
C ARG A 776 -23.43 24.34 -2.40
N ALA A 777 -23.20 24.30 -1.09
CA ALA A 777 -22.49 25.38 -0.40
C ALA A 777 -20.97 25.16 -0.50
N VAL A 778 -20.21 26.25 -0.58
CA VAL A 778 -18.74 26.25 -0.38
C VAL A 778 -18.40 27.46 0.47
N THR A 779 -17.71 27.26 1.59
CA THR A 779 -17.21 28.35 2.44
C THR A 779 -15.84 28.02 3.01
N VAL A 780 -15.08 29.05 3.43
CA VAL A 780 -13.81 28.87 4.13
C VAL A 780 -14.08 28.88 5.63
N GLY A 781 -13.71 27.80 6.31
CA GLY A 781 -13.80 27.71 7.76
C GLY A 781 -12.72 28.52 8.47
N PRO A 782 -12.89 28.78 9.79
CA PRO A 782 -11.92 29.53 10.59
C PRO A 782 -10.56 28.82 10.72
N ASP A 783 -10.51 27.53 10.39
CA ASP A 783 -9.28 26.71 10.31
C ASP A 783 -8.57 26.80 8.94
N GLY A 784 -9.13 27.54 7.98
CA GLY A 784 -8.60 27.69 6.63
C GLY A 784 -8.93 26.52 5.70
N PHE A 785 -9.84 25.62 6.08
CA PHE A 785 -10.31 24.53 5.22
C PHE A 785 -11.57 24.94 4.45
N LEU A 786 -11.84 24.24 3.35
CA LEU A 786 -13.08 24.39 2.61
C LEU A 786 -14.16 23.53 3.25
N TYR A 787 -15.34 24.09 3.49
CA TYR A 787 -16.51 23.36 3.93
C TYR A 787 -17.53 23.33 2.81
N VAL A 788 -17.93 22.13 2.40
CA VAL A 788 -18.77 21.91 1.22
C VAL A 788 -19.99 21.09 1.60
N SER A 789 -21.18 21.53 1.22
CA SER A 789 -22.42 20.77 1.46
C SER A 789 -22.82 19.93 0.24
N THR A 790 -23.43 18.77 0.49
CA THR A 790 -24.11 17.99 -0.57
C THR A 790 -25.59 18.39 -0.69
N SER A 791 -26.21 18.10 -1.83
CA SER A 791 -27.61 18.47 -2.13
C SER A 791 -28.32 17.36 -2.90
N ASN A 792 -28.12 16.09 -2.51
CA ASN A 792 -28.69 14.92 -3.18
C ASN A 792 -30.17 14.72 -2.84
N ARG A 793 -30.64 15.29 -1.72
CA ARG A 793 -32.05 15.20 -1.29
C ARG A 793 -32.96 16.26 -1.93
N ASP A 794 -32.45 17.08 -2.84
CA ASP A 794 -33.21 18.15 -3.50
C ASP A 794 -34.22 17.66 -4.56
N GLY A 795 -34.29 16.33 -4.77
CA GLY A 795 -35.14 15.67 -5.76
C GLY A 795 -34.47 15.46 -7.13
N ARG A 796 -33.21 15.86 -7.29
CA ARG A 796 -32.46 15.76 -8.57
C ARG A 796 -31.18 14.90 -8.49
N GLY A 797 -30.84 14.37 -7.32
CA GLY A 797 -29.66 13.51 -7.11
C GLY A 797 -30.01 12.09 -6.68
N ASP A 798 -29.02 11.21 -6.74
CA ASP A 798 -29.08 9.88 -6.13
C ASP A 798 -28.71 10.00 -4.64
N ILE A 799 -29.59 9.51 -3.76
CA ILE A 799 -29.37 9.60 -2.31
C ILE A 799 -28.34 8.55 -1.88
N LEU A 800 -27.20 9.00 -1.36
CA LEU A 800 -26.16 8.16 -0.80
C LEU A 800 -26.38 7.96 0.71
N THR A 801 -25.65 7.00 1.30
CA THR A 801 -25.72 6.76 2.74
C THR A 801 -25.26 7.98 3.53
N GLY A 802 -26.08 8.41 4.48
CA GLY A 802 -25.81 9.56 5.35
C GLY A 802 -26.07 10.93 4.70
N ASP A 803 -26.69 10.98 3.52
CA ASP A 803 -26.98 12.26 2.87
C ASP A 803 -28.11 13.03 3.56
N ASP A 804 -28.09 14.37 3.51
CA ASP A 804 -27.00 15.20 2.98
C ASP A 804 -25.88 15.43 4.02
N LYS A 805 -24.70 15.83 3.54
CA LYS A 805 -23.46 15.89 4.33
C LYS A 805 -22.84 17.29 4.28
N ILE A 806 -21.95 17.55 5.24
CA ILE A 806 -20.93 18.60 5.15
C ILE A 806 -19.56 17.95 5.15
N LEU A 807 -18.80 18.25 4.11
CA LEU A 807 -17.41 17.86 3.91
C LEU A 807 -16.51 18.98 4.41
N GLN A 808 -15.45 18.65 5.12
CA GLN A 808 -14.34 19.54 5.41
C GLN A 808 -13.14 19.06 4.58
N ILE A 809 -12.62 19.93 3.72
CA ILE A 809 -11.64 19.60 2.70
C ILE A 809 -10.40 20.46 2.91
N ARG A 810 -9.25 19.81 2.96
CA ARG A 810 -7.97 20.50 3.03
C ARG A 810 -7.56 21.03 1.65
N PRO A 811 -7.37 22.35 1.48
CA PRO A 811 -7.05 22.93 0.18
C PRO A 811 -5.76 22.40 -0.43
N ASP A 812 -4.74 22.14 0.40
CA ASP A 812 -3.46 21.60 -0.07
C ASP A 812 -3.58 20.17 -0.63
N PHE A 813 -4.59 19.40 -0.18
CA PHE A 813 -4.87 18.07 -0.71
C PHE A 813 -5.47 18.11 -2.12
N LEU A 814 -6.21 19.18 -2.45
CA LEU A 814 -6.75 19.41 -3.80
C LEU A 814 -5.67 19.81 -4.81
N ARG A 815 -4.46 20.14 -4.37
CA ARG A 815 -3.35 20.50 -5.28
C ARG A 815 -2.44 19.32 -5.64
N ALA A 816 -2.53 18.23 -4.90
CA ALA A 816 -1.70 17.03 -5.08
C ALA A 816 -2.37 15.97 -5.98
N ASN A 817 -3.69 16.05 -6.16
CA ASN A 817 -4.48 15.29 -7.14
C ASN A 817 -4.84 16.19 -8.34
#